data_AF-F4HAJ1-F1
#
_entry.id   AF-F4HAJ1-F1
#
_cell.length_a   1.000
_cell.length_b   1.000
_cell.length_c   1.000
_cell.angle_alpha   90.00
_cell.angle_beta   90.00
_cell.angle_gamma   90.00
#
_symmetry.space_group_name_H-M   'P 1'
#
loop_
_entity.id
_entity.type
_entity.pdbx_description
1 polymer ?
#
loop_
_entity_poly.entity_id
_entity_poly.type
_entity_poly.pdbx_seq_one_letter_code
_entity_poly.pdbx_strand_id
1 'polypeptide(L)'
;MISGKAEPNSKVVIKGKEYEVNGEGEFTADLGEKLDDGVEVKVKAKDAAGNESDETAITIDIKPLAFDSESKPTVADGGNKVILNLNGKATSDHSADTFDGNKATLIFGDATSSNEKVHTLTGAGDGRIKVYNPKLDWNMSTDDDGTGVQQDHAPGWGYDETALQWDASRNNYNPNDYRNRFYKWTGAEDAADIILVENVRTDSVDSNTQVQGMIASEGTGFEGKQVRFALDTLAGGNDYIKAKGVGGHVKIKTNEGDDVIELGYMNGRKGVGVPWYDGSNQIDMGADNDKLLVTSHSGDQDVWQRGYENASLYYTNAKIDMGEGDNEVSIYHNIIAGAEDGSGNYIRFGSGNDKLTVGGYIRSELSDTKNRSSNIIDLGGGHDTVQVKGGLYKDNNLKFLMVSDDSSEVTFGNSIGGYSSMLMGNGADTVVVNGNAEFGSGSYYDNWVNDVFAKNVEEGKTNAMYQGFYETEFKQKVSARWASANIGQRIDLGNGENTLSITGSVSKLNYRGGADSDTVTLGATSESRFWMGDGTNTLSLGSSSNVGYSGGTGTDTITINSNVNNSTFNIGAGDNSITIRGNAEQTWIGVSNNDQGFAQSGNDTVTIGGNFIGKGTGSEVINLGAGQDSVTISGKLQDSNIQMGDGNDSITIRGIIDGSNRIDAGSGDDVITVTNQITSRNTHLIGGEGNDTFTVQYFRGDNQNAVDGGTGTDTLNITGNNNQFILGWRSGWTNLWSIEEIVFKGTSGNNTIRIDTNSLTDDNNKSLYIKNQSTSSNTVDVNAGYSSKSKQTLHEDRDGNGQDEAYSYTVYKFDGGCTLYIEDGIKITY
;
A
#
# COMPACT_ATOMS: atom_id res chain seq x y z
N MET A 1 -12.87 26.39 47.40
CA MET A 1 -11.82 27.21 48.05
C MET A 1 -10.89 27.73 46.98
N ILE A 2 -10.65 29.04 46.92
CA ILE A 2 -9.63 29.66 46.06
C ILE A 2 -8.52 30.21 46.95
N SER A 3 -7.27 29.96 46.62
CA SER A 3 -6.11 30.48 47.35
C SER A 3 -5.15 31.18 46.39
N GLY A 4 -4.50 32.23 46.85
CA GLY A 4 -3.56 32.96 46.01
C GLY A 4 -2.75 33.98 46.80
N LYS A 5 -2.03 34.82 46.05
CA LYS A 5 -1.23 35.91 46.61
C LYS A 5 -1.73 37.26 46.13
N ALA A 6 -1.71 38.24 47.01
CA ALA A 6 -2.06 39.64 46.77
C ALA A 6 -1.22 40.53 47.70
N GLU A 7 -1.41 41.86 47.62
CA GLU A 7 -0.67 42.80 48.48
C GLU A 7 -0.96 42.52 49.98
N PRO A 8 0.06 42.43 50.87
CA PRO A 8 -0.16 42.16 52.29
C PRO A 8 -1.08 43.16 52.98
N ASN A 9 -1.99 42.68 53.83
CA ASN A 9 -3.01 43.48 54.51
C ASN A 9 -3.98 44.22 53.57
N SER A 10 -4.07 43.81 52.30
CA SER A 10 -5.13 44.22 51.38
C SER A 10 -6.32 43.27 51.47
N LYS A 11 -7.34 43.52 50.65
CA LYS A 11 -8.46 42.60 50.46
C LYS A 11 -8.48 42.11 49.02
N VAL A 12 -8.88 40.87 48.79
CA VAL A 12 -9.24 40.42 47.43
C VAL A 12 -10.75 40.41 47.26
N VAL A 13 -11.22 40.91 46.13
CA VAL A 13 -12.63 40.91 45.72
C VAL A 13 -12.83 39.76 44.74
N ILE A 14 -13.67 38.80 45.11
CA ILE A 14 -14.02 37.64 44.29
C ILE A 14 -15.53 37.52 44.27
N LYS A 15 -16.14 37.54 43.07
CA LYS A 15 -17.62 37.59 42.88
C LYS A 15 -18.33 38.64 43.77
N GLY A 16 -17.68 39.80 43.97
CA GLY A 16 -18.22 40.90 44.78
C GLY A 16 -18.13 40.71 46.31
N LYS A 17 -17.51 39.63 46.81
CA LYS A 17 -17.19 39.43 48.23
C LYS A 17 -15.73 39.79 48.50
N GLU A 18 -15.47 40.47 49.61
CA GLU A 18 -14.12 40.83 50.07
C GLU A 18 -13.55 39.75 51.01
N TYR A 19 -12.31 39.34 50.78
CA TYR A 19 -11.55 38.40 51.62
C TYR A 19 -10.23 39.02 52.04
N GLU A 20 -9.86 38.86 53.32
CA GLU A 20 -8.63 39.44 53.87
C GLU A 20 -7.38 38.72 53.33
N VAL A 21 -6.36 39.50 52.98
CA VAL A 21 -5.02 39.03 52.64
C VAL A 21 -4.15 39.15 53.88
N ASN A 22 -3.53 38.05 54.30
CA ASN A 22 -2.72 38.03 55.51
C ASN A 22 -1.45 38.90 55.39
N GLY A 23 -0.73 39.08 56.49
CA GLY A 23 0.50 39.89 56.54
C GLY A 23 1.67 39.33 55.70
N GLU A 24 1.53 38.13 55.14
CA GLU A 24 2.48 37.47 54.25
C GLU A 24 2.04 37.54 52.77
N GLY A 25 0.91 38.20 52.49
CA GLY A 25 0.37 38.36 51.14
C GLY A 25 -0.46 37.18 50.64
N GLU A 26 -0.82 36.22 51.50
CA GLU A 26 -1.61 35.06 51.12
C GLU A 26 -3.08 35.23 51.53
N PHE A 27 -3.99 34.77 50.67
CA PHE A 27 -5.41 34.71 50.98
C PHE A 27 -5.99 33.34 50.69
N THR A 28 -7.04 33.01 51.42
CA THR A 28 -7.93 31.89 51.11
C THR A 28 -9.37 32.40 51.12
N ALA A 29 -10.10 32.11 50.05
CA ALA A 29 -11.47 32.51 49.84
C ALA A 29 -12.37 31.28 49.76
N ASP A 30 -13.26 31.15 50.74
CA ASP A 30 -14.39 30.23 50.65
C ASP A 30 -15.57 30.94 49.99
N LEU A 31 -15.95 30.46 48.81
CA LEU A 31 -17.06 31.04 48.06
C LEU A 31 -18.42 30.57 48.59
N GLY A 32 -18.44 29.45 49.35
CA GLY A 32 -19.66 28.84 49.87
C GLY A 32 -20.57 28.22 48.79
N GLU A 33 -20.08 28.13 47.56
CA GLU A 33 -20.75 27.54 46.40
C GLU A 33 -19.77 26.65 45.63
N LYS A 34 -20.30 25.61 44.98
CA LYS A 34 -19.56 24.83 43.99
C LYS A 34 -19.47 25.67 42.72
N LEU A 35 -18.28 25.72 42.12
CA LEU A 35 -18.09 26.32 40.80
C LEU A 35 -18.01 25.21 39.78
N ASP A 36 -18.68 25.40 38.64
CA ASP A 36 -18.66 24.46 37.52
C ASP A 36 -17.34 24.55 36.75
N ASP A 37 -17.00 23.49 36.02
CA ASP A 37 -15.86 23.47 35.10
C ASP A 37 -15.99 24.56 34.02
N GLY A 38 -14.87 25.14 33.60
CA GLY A 38 -14.83 26.23 32.63
C GLY A 38 -15.31 27.59 33.15
N VAL A 39 -15.80 27.69 34.40
CA VAL A 39 -16.21 28.97 34.99
C VAL A 39 -14.99 29.86 35.20
N GLU A 40 -15.04 31.05 34.62
CA GLU A 40 -14.04 32.09 34.84
C GLU A 40 -14.34 32.82 36.16
N VAL A 41 -13.41 32.75 37.11
CA VAL A 41 -13.45 33.52 38.35
C VAL A 41 -12.51 34.71 38.23
N LYS A 42 -13.09 35.90 38.32
CA LYS A 42 -12.35 37.16 38.31
C LYS A 42 -12.01 37.60 39.72
N VAL A 43 -10.75 37.94 39.92
CA VAL A 43 -10.16 38.36 41.19
C VAL A 43 -9.56 39.75 41.02
N LYS A 44 -9.88 40.66 41.94
CA LYS A 44 -9.19 41.94 42.10
C LYS A 44 -8.57 42.04 43.48
N ALA A 45 -7.45 42.73 43.62
CA ALA A 45 -6.98 43.19 44.92
C ALA A 45 -7.49 44.61 45.18
N LYS A 46 -7.74 44.95 46.44
CA LYS A 46 -8.21 46.25 46.92
C LYS A 46 -7.36 46.66 48.13
N ASP A 47 -6.59 47.73 47.96
CA ASP A 47 -5.68 48.22 49.00
C ASP A 47 -6.42 48.89 50.17
N ALA A 48 -5.68 49.27 51.22
CA ALA A 48 -6.24 49.94 52.39
C ALA A 48 -6.80 51.35 52.11
N ALA A 49 -6.42 51.97 50.98
CA ALA A 49 -6.96 53.25 50.51
C ALA A 49 -8.22 53.09 49.63
N GLY A 50 -8.58 51.84 49.28
CA GLY A 50 -9.73 51.48 48.47
C GLY A 50 -9.48 51.42 46.96
N ASN A 51 -8.22 51.50 46.50
CA ASN A 51 -7.89 51.36 45.08
C ASN A 51 -7.95 49.88 44.66
N GLU A 52 -8.54 49.60 43.50
CA GLU A 52 -8.63 48.24 42.94
C GLU A 52 -7.52 47.99 41.90
N SER A 53 -6.99 46.77 41.85
CA SER A 53 -6.11 46.30 40.77
C SER A 53 -6.89 46.03 39.49
N ASP A 54 -6.16 45.81 38.39
CA ASP A 54 -6.70 45.15 37.21
C ASP A 54 -7.25 43.75 37.58
N GLU A 55 -8.27 43.28 36.84
CA GLU A 55 -8.86 41.96 37.03
C GLU A 55 -7.90 40.86 36.57
N THR A 56 -7.68 39.86 37.42
CA THR A 56 -7.06 38.59 37.04
C THR A 56 -8.13 37.51 36.96
N ALA A 57 -8.19 36.82 35.82
CA ALA A 57 -9.12 35.72 35.60
C ALA A 57 -8.44 34.37 35.85
N ILE A 58 -9.12 33.47 36.54
CA ILE A 58 -8.76 32.06 36.61
C ILE A 58 -9.92 31.21 36.09
N THR A 59 -9.66 30.35 35.11
CA THR A 59 -10.62 29.35 34.66
C THR A 59 -10.54 28.15 35.60
N ILE A 60 -11.68 27.72 36.13
CA ILE A 60 -11.79 26.48 36.90
C ILE A 60 -11.64 25.32 35.91
N ASP A 61 -10.68 24.42 36.17
CA ASP A 61 -10.45 23.18 35.41
C ASP A 61 -10.65 22.01 36.37
N ILE A 62 -11.82 21.38 36.31
CA ILE A 62 -12.19 20.20 37.10
C ILE A 62 -12.34 19.02 36.16
N LYS A 63 -11.37 18.10 36.20
CA LYS A 63 -11.52 16.79 35.56
C LYS A 63 -12.56 15.95 36.30
N PRO A 64 -13.64 15.49 35.63
CA PRO A 64 -14.58 14.55 36.23
C PRO A 64 -13.87 13.28 36.70
N LEU A 65 -14.39 12.66 37.75
CA LEU A 65 -13.91 11.35 38.20
C LEU A 65 -14.04 10.33 37.06
N ALA A 66 -12.92 9.68 36.72
CA ALA A 66 -12.87 8.62 35.73
C ALA A 66 -11.96 7.48 36.21
N PHE A 67 -12.19 6.28 35.64
CA PHE A 67 -11.33 5.12 35.86
C PHE A 67 -10.03 5.26 35.05
N ASP A 68 -8.88 4.96 35.67
CA ASP A 68 -7.59 4.87 34.98
C ASP A 68 -7.46 3.48 34.33
N SER A 69 -7.97 3.36 33.10
CA SER A 69 -8.03 2.11 32.34
C SER A 69 -6.65 1.49 32.07
N GLU A 70 -5.60 2.30 31.94
CA GLU A 70 -4.21 1.84 31.76
C GLU A 70 -3.69 1.07 32.96
N SER A 71 -4.17 1.38 34.16
CA SER A 71 -3.77 0.68 35.39
C SER A 71 -4.35 -0.73 35.51
N LYS A 72 -5.37 -1.04 34.70
CA LYS A 72 -6.20 -2.25 34.68
C LYS A 72 -6.87 -2.61 36.02
N PRO A 73 -8.13 -3.04 36.01
CA PRO A 73 -8.81 -3.46 37.22
C PRO A 73 -8.27 -4.82 37.70
N THR A 74 -8.20 -5.01 39.02
CA THR A 74 -7.86 -6.31 39.62
C THR A 74 -9.09 -6.89 40.31
N VAL A 75 -9.49 -8.09 39.91
CA VAL A 75 -10.48 -8.88 40.65
C VAL A 75 -9.77 -9.93 41.50
N ALA A 76 -10.18 -10.05 42.76
CA ALA A 76 -9.57 -10.94 43.74
C ALA A 76 -10.64 -11.65 44.59
N ASP A 77 -10.18 -12.61 45.40
CA ASP A 77 -11.01 -13.34 46.37
C ASP A 77 -12.26 -13.98 45.72
N GLY A 78 -12.07 -14.59 44.54
CA GLY A 78 -13.15 -15.26 43.81
C GLY A 78 -14.29 -14.33 43.38
N GLY A 79 -13.98 -13.08 43.02
CA GLY A 79 -14.98 -12.08 42.59
C GLY A 79 -15.48 -11.17 43.71
N ASN A 80 -15.17 -11.45 44.98
CA ASN A 80 -15.62 -10.64 46.12
C ASN A 80 -14.92 -9.29 46.27
N LYS A 81 -13.82 -9.08 45.55
CA LYS A 81 -13.03 -7.86 45.70
C LYS A 81 -12.61 -7.31 44.34
N VAL A 82 -12.93 -6.06 44.09
CA VAL A 82 -12.48 -5.32 42.91
C VAL A 82 -11.60 -4.16 43.35
N ILE A 83 -10.46 -3.98 42.68
CA ILE A 83 -9.52 -2.90 42.95
C ILE A 83 -9.35 -2.07 41.69
N LEU A 84 -9.60 -0.77 41.82
CA LEU A 84 -9.51 0.22 40.75
C LEU A 84 -8.57 1.35 41.14
N ASN A 85 -7.83 1.90 40.17
CA ASN A 85 -7.18 3.20 40.33
C ASN A 85 -8.00 4.26 39.58
N LEU A 86 -8.19 5.40 40.23
CA LEU A 86 -9.01 6.50 39.73
C LEU A 86 -8.13 7.71 39.43
N ASN A 87 -8.61 8.60 38.56
CA ASN A 87 -7.94 9.88 38.30
C ASN A 87 -8.03 10.88 39.47
N GLY A 88 -8.82 10.57 40.51
CA GLY A 88 -9.06 11.44 41.65
C GLY A 88 -9.64 10.71 42.86
N LYS A 89 -9.91 11.47 43.92
CA LYS A 89 -10.57 10.95 45.12
C LYS A 89 -12.05 10.69 44.84
N ALA A 90 -12.57 9.61 45.42
CA ALA A 90 -13.97 9.23 45.30
C ALA A 90 -14.56 8.80 46.65
N THR A 91 -15.88 8.74 46.70
CA THR A 91 -16.67 8.09 47.75
C THR A 91 -17.54 7.00 47.14
N SER A 92 -17.87 5.97 47.91
CA SER A 92 -18.79 4.90 47.50
C SER A 92 -20.15 5.02 48.20
N ASP A 93 -21.21 4.56 47.56
CA ASP A 93 -22.51 4.29 48.17
C ASP A 93 -22.50 3.08 49.13
N HIS A 94 -21.42 2.28 49.13
CA HIS A 94 -21.24 1.12 50.01
C HIS A 94 -20.18 1.37 51.09
N SER A 95 -20.61 1.28 52.35
CA SER A 95 -19.73 1.55 53.51
C SER A 95 -18.59 0.54 53.73
N ALA A 96 -18.65 -0.63 53.08
CA ALA A 96 -17.59 -1.64 53.16
C ALA A 96 -16.41 -1.34 52.24
N ASP A 97 -16.60 -0.46 51.25
CA ASP A 97 -15.57 -0.06 50.32
C ASP A 97 -14.55 0.85 50.98
N THR A 98 -13.30 0.72 50.58
CA THR A 98 -12.19 1.47 51.17
C THR A 98 -11.39 2.20 50.11
N PHE A 99 -10.83 3.36 50.49
CA PHE A 99 -10.06 4.22 49.60
C PHE A 99 -8.68 4.50 50.21
N ASP A 100 -7.62 4.22 49.45
CA ASP A 100 -6.25 4.61 49.77
C ASP A 100 -5.78 5.62 48.71
N GLY A 101 -5.96 6.91 48.99
CA GLY A 101 -5.79 7.97 48.00
C GLY A 101 -6.79 7.84 46.86
N ASN A 102 -6.31 7.57 45.64
CA ASN A 102 -7.13 7.37 44.45
C ASN A 102 -7.42 5.89 44.16
N LYS A 103 -6.94 4.97 45.00
CA LYS A 103 -7.16 3.54 44.85
C LYS A 103 -8.43 3.12 45.58
N ALA A 104 -9.43 2.66 44.86
CA ALA A 104 -10.66 2.12 45.41
C ALA A 104 -10.56 0.60 45.56
N THR A 105 -10.95 0.06 46.72
CA THR A 105 -11.14 -1.38 46.94
C THR A 105 -12.59 -1.62 47.28
N LEU A 106 -13.32 -2.23 46.35
CA LEU A 106 -14.76 -2.50 46.43
C LEU A 106 -15.00 -3.93 46.92
N ILE A 107 -15.96 -4.10 47.81
CA ILE A 107 -16.25 -5.39 48.45
C ILE A 107 -17.65 -5.87 48.05
N PHE A 108 -17.68 -6.90 47.20
CA PHE A 108 -18.91 -7.49 46.67
C PHE A 108 -19.34 -8.75 47.43
N GLY A 109 -20.65 -9.00 47.42
CA GLY A 109 -21.30 -10.21 47.94
C GLY A 109 -21.53 -11.29 46.88
N ASP A 110 -22.59 -12.07 47.03
CA ASP A 110 -22.96 -13.17 46.11
C ASP A 110 -23.93 -12.72 45.00
N ALA A 111 -24.07 -11.41 44.80
CA ALA A 111 -24.89 -10.79 43.75
C ALA A 111 -26.41 -11.10 43.81
N THR A 112 -26.90 -11.63 44.94
CA THR A 112 -28.30 -12.07 45.07
C THR A 112 -29.28 -10.94 45.39
N SER A 113 -28.84 -9.91 46.14
CA SER A 113 -29.65 -8.75 46.47
C SER A 113 -29.30 -7.54 45.59
N SER A 114 -30.26 -6.65 45.35
CA SER A 114 -30.08 -5.51 44.43
C SER A 114 -28.93 -4.58 44.83
N ASN A 115 -28.64 -4.45 46.12
CA ASN A 115 -27.51 -3.67 46.65
C ASN A 115 -26.16 -4.40 46.56
N GLU A 116 -26.10 -5.67 46.17
CA GLU A 116 -24.83 -6.40 45.99
C GLU A 116 -24.42 -6.49 44.52
N LYS A 117 -25.23 -5.97 43.60
CA LYS A 117 -25.01 -6.10 42.16
C LYS A 117 -24.18 -4.98 41.55
N VAL A 118 -24.21 -3.78 42.14
CA VAL A 118 -23.52 -2.61 41.60
C VAL A 118 -23.12 -1.68 42.73
N HIS A 119 -21.89 -1.18 42.68
CA HIS A 119 -21.39 -0.13 43.57
C HIS A 119 -21.22 1.15 42.75
N THR A 120 -21.61 2.30 43.30
CA THR A 120 -21.50 3.60 42.64
C THR A 120 -20.45 4.46 43.32
N LEU A 121 -19.41 4.83 42.59
CA LEU A 121 -18.39 5.79 43.01
C LEU A 121 -18.78 7.18 42.52
N THR A 122 -18.51 8.19 43.34
CA THR A 122 -18.75 9.61 42.99
C THR A 122 -17.55 10.43 43.41
N GLY A 123 -17.12 11.36 42.55
CA GLY A 123 -15.95 12.19 42.79
C GLY A 123 -16.06 13.60 42.24
N ALA A 124 -14.91 14.19 41.88
CA ALA A 124 -14.85 15.54 41.36
C ALA A 124 -15.63 15.68 40.04
N GLY A 125 -16.07 16.91 39.73
CA GLY A 125 -16.72 17.23 38.45
C GLY A 125 -18.07 16.54 38.21
N ASP A 126 -18.73 16.07 39.28
CA ASP A 126 -19.93 15.21 39.19
C ASP A 126 -19.69 13.87 38.45
N GLY A 127 -18.43 13.48 38.25
CA GLY A 127 -18.08 12.19 37.66
C GLY A 127 -18.53 11.03 38.54
N ARG A 128 -19.12 10.02 37.90
CA ARG A 128 -19.70 8.84 38.53
C ARG A 128 -19.22 7.60 37.79
N ILE A 129 -18.98 6.53 38.55
CA ILE A 129 -18.53 5.24 38.01
C ILE A 129 -19.39 4.16 38.66
N LYS A 130 -20.02 3.32 37.87
CA LYS A 130 -20.73 2.13 38.32
C LYS A 130 -19.88 0.91 38.08
N VAL A 131 -19.66 0.14 39.14
CA VAL A 131 -18.90 -1.10 39.08
C VAL A 131 -19.84 -2.25 39.35
N TYR A 132 -20.01 -3.10 38.34
CA TYR A 132 -20.91 -4.24 38.41
C TYR A 132 -20.20 -5.42 39.09
N ASN A 133 -20.94 -6.16 39.90
CA ASN A 133 -20.40 -7.31 40.61
C ASN A 133 -19.82 -8.33 39.61
N PRO A 134 -18.56 -8.80 39.76
CA PRO A 134 -17.94 -9.71 38.81
C PRO A 134 -18.61 -11.08 38.67
N LYS A 135 -19.52 -11.39 39.58
CA LYS A 135 -20.34 -12.61 39.64
C LYS A 135 -21.74 -12.40 39.05
N LEU A 136 -21.91 -11.51 38.10
CA LEU A 136 -23.19 -11.39 37.38
C LEU A 136 -23.13 -12.25 36.13
N ASP A 137 -24.28 -12.77 35.73
CA ASP A 137 -24.37 -13.56 34.49
C ASP A 137 -24.53 -12.68 33.24
N TRP A 138 -23.76 -13.02 32.21
CA TRP A 138 -23.67 -12.34 30.91
C TRP A 138 -23.75 -13.34 29.73
N ASN A 139 -24.07 -14.61 29.99
CA ASN A 139 -24.18 -15.66 28.98
C ASN A 139 -25.64 -16.09 28.76
N MET A 140 -26.27 -15.56 27.72
CA MET A 140 -27.70 -15.72 27.49
C MET A 140 -28.07 -17.05 26.83
N SER A 141 -29.04 -17.78 27.37
CA SER A 141 -29.61 -19.01 26.82
C SER A 141 -31.14 -19.04 26.92
N THR A 142 -31.78 -19.93 26.16
CA THR A 142 -33.24 -20.12 26.27
C THR A 142 -33.63 -20.94 27.50
N ASP A 143 -32.72 -21.81 27.94
CA ASP A 143 -32.98 -22.82 28.97
C ASP A 143 -32.78 -22.23 30.38
N ASP A 144 -31.86 -21.26 30.50
CA ASP A 144 -31.58 -20.54 31.72
C ASP A 144 -32.41 -19.23 31.78
N ASP A 145 -32.16 -18.30 30.86
CA ASP A 145 -32.64 -16.91 30.97
C ASP A 145 -34.04 -16.69 30.39
N GLY A 146 -34.53 -17.68 29.65
CA GLY A 146 -35.85 -17.64 29.03
C GLY A 146 -37.00 -17.78 30.02
N THR A 147 -36.72 -18.09 31.28
CA THR A 147 -37.72 -18.39 32.32
C THR A 147 -38.19 -17.16 33.10
N GLY A 148 -37.40 -16.08 33.12
CA GLY A 148 -37.73 -14.81 33.78
C GLY A 148 -37.63 -14.82 35.32
N VAL A 149 -36.94 -15.81 35.91
CA VAL A 149 -36.83 -16.01 37.37
C VAL A 149 -35.40 -15.79 37.91
N GLN A 150 -34.45 -15.45 37.04
CA GLN A 150 -33.01 -15.31 37.34
C GLN A 150 -32.73 -14.13 38.29
N GLN A 151 -31.95 -14.38 39.34
CA GLN A 151 -31.55 -13.36 40.34
C GLN A 151 -30.12 -12.85 40.15
N ASP A 152 -29.37 -13.39 39.20
CA ASP A 152 -27.93 -13.19 39.01
C ASP A 152 -27.57 -12.28 37.82
N HIS A 153 -28.56 -11.77 37.07
CA HIS A 153 -28.32 -10.75 36.05
C HIS A 153 -28.01 -9.36 36.63
N ALA A 154 -27.24 -8.59 35.88
CA ALA A 154 -26.95 -7.19 36.18
C ALA A 154 -28.23 -6.31 36.22
N PRO A 155 -28.27 -5.25 37.06
CA PRO A 155 -29.31 -4.23 36.96
C PRO A 155 -29.29 -3.61 35.56
N GLY A 156 -30.46 -3.43 34.94
CA GLY A 156 -30.57 -2.99 33.54
C GLY A 156 -30.88 -4.12 32.54
N TRP A 157 -30.87 -5.38 32.98
CA TRP A 157 -31.24 -6.53 32.16
C TRP A 157 -32.74 -6.53 31.76
N GLY A 158 -33.03 -7.00 30.55
CA GLY A 158 -34.38 -7.23 30.06
C GLY A 158 -34.41 -7.89 28.68
N TYR A 159 -35.57 -7.82 28.03
CA TYR A 159 -35.76 -8.33 26.67
C TYR A 159 -35.73 -7.19 25.64
N ASP A 160 -35.09 -7.43 24.50
CA ASP A 160 -35.05 -6.50 23.38
C ASP A 160 -36.30 -6.59 22.53
N GLU A 161 -37.36 -5.94 23.03
CA GLU A 161 -38.65 -5.85 22.32
C GLU A 161 -38.52 -5.18 20.95
N THR A 162 -37.62 -4.20 20.80
CA THR A 162 -37.45 -3.47 19.55
C THR A 162 -36.90 -4.38 18.48
N ALA A 163 -35.81 -5.11 18.78
CA ALA A 163 -35.24 -6.09 17.86
C ALA A 163 -36.21 -7.25 17.58
N LEU A 164 -36.94 -7.73 18.60
CA LEU A 164 -37.95 -8.78 18.45
C LEU A 164 -39.08 -8.37 17.49
N GLN A 165 -39.64 -7.18 17.67
CA GLN A 165 -40.74 -6.68 16.82
C GLN A 165 -40.25 -6.44 15.38
N TRP A 166 -39.04 -5.92 15.22
CA TRP A 166 -38.41 -5.78 13.91
C TRP A 166 -38.32 -7.16 13.23
N ASP A 167 -37.77 -8.15 13.91
CA ASP A 167 -37.50 -9.48 13.33
C ASP A 167 -38.80 -10.24 13.00
N ALA A 168 -39.78 -10.22 13.92
CA ALA A 168 -41.10 -10.80 13.71
C ALA A 168 -41.81 -10.24 12.47
N SER A 169 -41.68 -8.94 12.21
CA SER A 169 -42.31 -8.28 11.05
C SER A 169 -41.68 -8.67 9.70
N ARG A 170 -40.38 -9.03 9.65
CA ARG A 170 -39.71 -9.47 8.41
C ARG A 170 -39.85 -10.97 8.16
N ASN A 171 -39.91 -11.76 9.24
CA ASN A 171 -39.90 -13.22 9.17
C ASN A 171 -41.29 -13.87 9.37
N ASN A 172 -42.35 -13.05 9.49
CA ASN A 172 -43.75 -13.47 9.54
C ASN A 172 -44.05 -14.51 10.64
N TYR A 173 -43.66 -14.20 11.89
CA TYR A 173 -43.97 -15.02 13.06
C TYR A 173 -44.55 -14.17 14.21
N ASN A 174 -45.14 -14.82 15.21
CA ASN A 174 -45.65 -14.16 16.41
C ASN A 174 -44.50 -13.85 17.39
N PRO A 175 -44.23 -12.58 17.77
CA PRO A 175 -43.08 -12.20 18.59
C PRO A 175 -43.07 -12.91 19.96
N ASN A 176 -44.23 -13.21 20.54
CA ASN A 176 -44.31 -13.88 21.84
C ASN A 176 -43.69 -15.29 21.84
N ASP A 177 -43.62 -15.95 20.69
CA ASP A 177 -43.08 -17.32 20.57
C ASP A 177 -41.55 -17.35 20.66
N TYR A 178 -40.88 -16.20 20.51
CA TYR A 178 -39.43 -16.08 20.41
C TYR A 178 -38.84 -15.00 21.32
N ARG A 179 -39.65 -14.44 22.23
CA ARG A 179 -39.22 -13.37 23.13
C ARG A 179 -38.01 -13.74 23.97
N ASN A 180 -37.90 -15.01 24.38
CA ASN A 180 -36.74 -15.57 25.08
C ASN A 180 -35.47 -15.78 24.24
N ARG A 181 -35.35 -15.08 23.11
CA ARG A 181 -34.17 -15.10 22.24
C ARG A 181 -33.59 -13.71 22.00
N PHE A 182 -34.21 -12.68 22.56
CA PHE A 182 -33.82 -11.29 22.36
C PHE A 182 -33.59 -10.68 23.73
N TYR A 183 -32.35 -10.71 24.16
CA TYR A 183 -31.93 -10.18 25.45
C TYR A 183 -31.24 -8.83 25.27
N LYS A 184 -31.39 -7.96 26.26
CA LYS A 184 -30.66 -6.71 26.33
C LYS A 184 -30.23 -6.40 27.75
N TRP A 185 -29.14 -5.66 27.85
CA TRP A 185 -28.73 -4.98 29.04
C TRP A 185 -28.46 -3.51 28.70
N THR A 186 -28.94 -2.61 29.54
CA THR A 186 -28.70 -1.17 29.41
C THR A 186 -27.99 -0.64 30.65
N GLY A 187 -26.89 0.06 30.42
CA GLY A 187 -26.07 0.72 31.41
C GLY A 187 -26.66 2.00 31.96
N ALA A 188 -25.82 2.87 32.50
CA ALA A 188 -26.24 4.07 33.20
C ALA A 188 -25.88 5.34 32.43
N GLU A 189 -26.90 6.07 31.95
CA GLU A 189 -26.75 7.34 31.21
C GLU A 189 -25.95 8.46 31.93
N ASP A 190 -25.68 8.32 33.23
CA ASP A 190 -25.05 9.33 34.08
C ASP A 190 -23.71 8.88 34.70
N ALA A 191 -23.19 7.71 34.33
CA ALA A 191 -21.98 7.15 34.94
C ALA A 191 -21.29 6.12 34.04
N ALA A 192 -19.97 6.18 33.97
CA ALA A 192 -19.15 5.15 33.33
C ALA A 192 -19.43 3.77 33.94
N ASP A 193 -19.55 2.75 33.10
CA ASP A 193 -19.88 1.37 33.44
C ASP A 193 -18.62 0.48 33.39
N ILE A 194 -18.27 -0.09 34.54
CA ILE A 194 -17.14 -1.01 34.70
C ILE A 194 -17.68 -2.44 34.84
N ILE A 195 -17.58 -3.21 33.76
CA ILE A 195 -18.09 -4.57 33.62
C ILE A 195 -16.91 -5.56 33.64
N LEU A 196 -16.81 -6.37 34.69
CA LEU A 196 -15.73 -7.36 34.86
C LEU A 196 -16.32 -8.76 34.90
N VAL A 197 -16.35 -9.46 33.78
CA VAL A 197 -16.95 -10.79 33.65
C VAL A 197 -15.92 -11.86 33.98
N GLU A 198 -15.96 -12.35 35.22
CA GLU A 198 -14.96 -13.29 35.73
C GLU A 198 -15.42 -14.75 35.61
N ASN A 199 -14.43 -15.66 35.64
CA ASN A 199 -14.66 -17.10 35.65
C ASN A 199 -15.08 -17.57 37.06
N VAL A 200 -16.20 -17.04 37.54
CA VAL A 200 -16.75 -17.32 38.88
C VAL A 200 -18.14 -17.91 38.73
N ARG A 201 -18.40 -18.94 39.53
CA ARG A 201 -19.66 -19.67 39.53
C ARG A 201 -20.76 -18.88 40.24
N THR A 202 -21.84 -18.60 39.53
CA THR A 202 -23.03 -17.89 40.03
C THR A 202 -24.22 -18.84 40.19
N ASP A 203 -24.41 -19.77 39.25
CA ASP A 203 -25.44 -20.83 39.34
C ASP A 203 -24.87 -22.20 39.78
N SER A 204 -25.68 -22.90 40.56
CA SER A 204 -25.53 -24.29 40.96
C SER A 204 -25.54 -25.31 39.81
N VAL A 205 -26.07 -25.02 38.61
CA VAL A 205 -26.27 -26.03 37.55
C VAL A 205 -25.10 -26.27 36.58
N ASP A 206 -24.23 -25.29 36.28
CA ASP A 206 -23.14 -25.52 35.32
C ASP A 206 -21.73 -25.41 35.93
N SER A 207 -21.03 -26.54 35.98
CA SER A 207 -19.61 -26.62 36.37
C SER A 207 -18.65 -26.37 35.20
N ASN A 208 -19.16 -26.00 34.02
CA ASN A 208 -18.38 -25.80 32.82
C ASN A 208 -17.62 -24.46 32.86
N THR A 209 -16.35 -24.50 33.23
CA THR A 209 -15.44 -23.34 33.21
C THR A 209 -15.19 -22.79 31.80
N GLN A 210 -15.67 -23.47 30.76
CA GLN A 210 -15.51 -23.03 29.38
C GLN A 210 -16.51 -21.88 29.07
N VAL A 211 -17.73 -21.89 29.64
CA VAL A 211 -18.76 -20.82 29.46
C VAL A 211 -18.64 -19.66 30.43
N GLN A 212 -18.09 -19.91 31.61
CA GLN A 212 -17.95 -18.91 32.64
C GLN A 212 -16.98 -17.80 32.18
N GLY A 213 -17.31 -16.55 32.49
CA GLY A 213 -16.53 -15.39 32.06
C GLY A 213 -16.87 -14.88 30.65
N MET A 214 -17.83 -15.48 29.95
CA MET A 214 -18.21 -15.08 28.59
C MET A 214 -19.33 -14.03 28.58
N ILE A 215 -19.24 -13.09 27.64
CA ILE A 215 -20.40 -12.28 27.20
C ILE A 215 -20.91 -12.95 25.94
N ALA A 216 -22.01 -13.69 26.01
CA ALA A 216 -22.40 -14.57 24.91
C ALA A 216 -23.90 -14.82 24.80
N SER A 217 -24.30 -15.43 23.68
CA SER A 217 -25.62 -16.04 23.54
C SER A 217 -25.58 -17.42 22.88
N GLU A 218 -26.24 -18.41 23.48
CA GLU A 218 -26.19 -19.80 23.02
C GLU A 218 -27.00 -20.05 21.74
N GLY A 219 -26.39 -20.71 20.76
CA GLY A 219 -27.05 -21.04 19.50
C GLY A 219 -28.11 -22.14 19.66
N THR A 220 -29.37 -21.78 19.49
CA THR A 220 -30.50 -22.72 19.38
C THR A 220 -31.27 -22.54 18.06
N GLY A 221 -31.51 -23.63 17.32
CA GLY A 221 -32.27 -23.61 16.06
C GLY A 221 -31.48 -23.20 14.80
N PHE A 222 -32.16 -22.56 13.84
CA PHE A 222 -31.61 -22.06 12.56
C PHE A 222 -31.19 -20.58 12.68
N GLU A 223 -30.25 -20.09 11.85
CA GLU A 223 -29.60 -18.76 11.92
C GLU A 223 -30.58 -17.58 12.10
N GLY A 224 -31.73 -17.58 11.41
CA GLY A 224 -32.75 -16.53 11.54
C GLY A 224 -33.54 -16.50 12.86
N LYS A 225 -33.26 -17.42 13.80
CA LYS A 225 -33.93 -17.52 15.11
C LYS A 225 -32.95 -17.79 16.25
N GLN A 226 -31.68 -17.44 16.10
CA GLN A 226 -30.68 -17.61 17.15
C GLN A 226 -30.89 -16.62 18.30
N VAL A 227 -30.39 -16.97 19.48
CA VAL A 227 -30.38 -16.08 20.65
C VAL A 227 -29.48 -14.89 20.35
N ARG A 228 -29.90 -13.69 20.73
CA ARG A 228 -29.18 -12.44 20.56
C ARG A 228 -29.08 -11.73 21.90
N PHE A 229 -27.95 -11.07 22.12
CA PHE A 229 -27.73 -10.25 23.31
C PHE A 229 -27.20 -8.87 22.91
N ALA A 230 -27.91 -7.81 23.30
CA ALA A 230 -27.47 -6.43 23.12
C ALA A 230 -27.02 -5.84 24.46
N LEU A 231 -25.76 -5.44 24.55
CA LEU A 231 -25.17 -4.73 25.69
C LEU A 231 -24.92 -3.30 25.25
N ASP A 232 -25.58 -2.33 25.89
CA ASP A 232 -25.44 -0.91 25.60
C ASP A 232 -25.16 -0.17 26.90
N THR A 233 -23.96 0.39 27.07
CA THR A 233 -23.58 1.15 28.29
C THR A 233 -24.28 2.51 28.36
N LEU A 234 -24.83 2.99 27.24
CA LEU A 234 -25.39 4.33 27.06
C LEU A 234 -24.33 5.42 27.22
N ALA A 235 -24.73 6.63 27.61
CA ALA A 235 -23.83 7.74 27.92
C ALA A 235 -23.22 7.57 29.33
N GLY A 236 -22.21 8.35 29.71
CA GLY A 236 -21.68 8.28 31.08
C GLY A 236 -20.17 8.47 31.23
N GLY A 237 -19.45 8.57 30.12
CA GLY A 237 -18.00 8.65 30.06
C GLY A 237 -17.32 7.28 30.02
N ASN A 238 -15.99 7.27 30.17
CA ASN A 238 -15.12 6.13 29.84
C ASN A 238 -15.51 4.79 30.48
N ASP A 239 -16.11 3.91 29.69
CA ASP A 239 -16.51 2.56 30.03
C ASP A 239 -15.33 1.58 30.01
N TYR A 240 -15.45 0.51 30.79
CA TYR A 240 -14.46 -0.57 30.79
C TYR A 240 -15.13 -1.94 30.85
N ILE A 241 -14.95 -2.73 29.81
CA ILE A 241 -15.48 -4.09 29.72
C ILE A 241 -14.32 -5.08 29.68
N LYS A 242 -14.33 -6.07 30.56
CA LYS A 242 -13.39 -7.18 30.52
C LYS A 242 -14.12 -8.52 30.59
N ALA A 243 -13.77 -9.42 29.69
CA ALA A 243 -14.35 -10.76 29.65
C ALA A 243 -13.36 -11.80 29.14
N LYS A 244 -13.64 -13.07 29.47
CA LYS A 244 -12.95 -14.22 28.88
C LYS A 244 -13.08 -14.23 27.35
N GLY A 245 -14.24 -13.86 26.85
CA GLY A 245 -14.47 -13.70 25.41
C GLY A 245 -15.91 -13.33 25.08
N VAL A 246 -16.16 -13.14 23.78
CA VAL A 246 -17.47 -12.80 23.21
C VAL A 246 -17.88 -13.84 22.17
N GLY A 247 -19.16 -14.21 22.09
CA GLY A 247 -19.66 -15.09 21.04
C GLY A 247 -21.18 -15.20 20.93
N GLY A 248 -21.66 -15.60 19.75
CA GLY A 248 -23.03 -16.06 19.56
C GLY A 248 -24.08 -14.96 19.30
N HIS A 249 -23.81 -14.00 18.41
CA HIS A 249 -24.70 -12.86 18.12
C HIS A 249 -24.84 -11.82 19.22
N VAL A 250 -23.71 -11.45 19.82
CA VAL A 250 -23.64 -10.34 20.76
C VAL A 250 -23.46 -9.02 20.02
N LYS A 251 -24.14 -7.96 20.46
CA LYS A 251 -23.85 -6.56 20.13
C LYS A 251 -23.39 -5.84 21.39
N ILE A 252 -22.24 -5.18 21.35
CA ILE A 252 -21.73 -4.33 22.42
C ILE A 252 -21.65 -2.90 21.89
N LYS A 253 -22.17 -1.94 22.64
CA LYS A 253 -22.09 -0.52 22.36
C LYS A 253 -21.59 0.25 23.58
N THR A 254 -20.55 1.06 23.42
CA THR A 254 -19.96 1.87 24.51
C THR A 254 -20.23 3.38 24.41
N ASN A 255 -20.51 3.88 23.19
CA ASN A 255 -21.06 5.21 22.92
C ASN A 255 -20.10 6.41 23.04
N GLU A 256 -19.86 6.95 24.24
CA GLU A 256 -19.10 8.20 24.43
C GLU A 256 -18.01 8.04 25.48
N GLY A 257 -16.88 8.72 25.29
CA GLY A 257 -15.73 8.63 26.19
C GLY A 257 -14.64 7.69 25.67
N ASP A 258 -13.44 7.78 26.26
CA ASP A 258 -12.33 6.91 25.87
C ASP A 258 -12.54 5.51 26.46
N ASP A 259 -13.23 4.64 25.74
CA ASP A 259 -13.71 3.34 26.21
C ASP A 259 -12.68 2.22 25.99
N VAL A 260 -12.70 1.21 26.86
CA VAL A 260 -11.79 0.06 26.74
C VAL A 260 -12.54 -1.27 26.86
N ILE A 261 -12.38 -2.13 25.85
CA ILE A 261 -12.83 -3.52 25.88
C ILE A 261 -11.62 -4.46 25.87
N GLU A 262 -11.47 -5.28 26.91
CA GLU A 262 -10.45 -6.33 27.03
C GLU A 262 -11.08 -7.72 26.94
N LEU A 263 -10.85 -8.43 25.84
CA LEU A 263 -11.35 -9.79 25.61
C LEU A 263 -10.20 -10.80 25.61
N GLY A 264 -10.44 -12.01 26.11
CA GLY A 264 -9.51 -13.12 25.87
C GLY A 264 -9.52 -13.57 24.41
N TYR A 265 -10.70 -13.75 23.81
CA TYR A 265 -10.89 -14.12 22.40
C TYR A 265 -12.31 -13.77 21.91
N MET A 266 -12.54 -13.84 20.61
CA MET A 266 -13.86 -13.78 19.99
C MET A 266 -14.18 -15.09 19.27
N ASN A 267 -15.39 -15.60 19.44
CA ASN A 267 -15.84 -16.86 18.88
C ASN A 267 -16.92 -16.64 17.80
N GLY A 268 -16.73 -17.21 16.61
CA GLY A 268 -17.78 -17.32 15.60
C GLY A 268 -18.12 -18.75 15.20
N ARG A 269 -17.55 -19.76 15.87
CA ARG A 269 -17.72 -21.16 15.48
C ARG A 269 -18.46 -21.98 16.53
N LYS A 270 -19.45 -22.71 16.05
CA LYS A 270 -20.23 -23.69 16.81
C LYS A 270 -19.47 -25.00 17.11
N GLY A 271 -19.66 -25.54 18.31
CA GLY A 271 -19.41 -26.97 18.63
C GLY A 271 -18.05 -27.32 19.25
N VAL A 272 -17.34 -26.36 19.86
CA VAL A 272 -15.93 -26.50 20.31
C VAL A 272 -15.76 -26.39 21.82
N GLY A 273 -16.01 -27.45 22.61
CA GLY A 273 -15.70 -27.47 24.05
C GLY A 273 -16.49 -26.49 24.93
N VAL A 274 -17.06 -25.43 24.37
CA VAL A 274 -18.07 -24.51 24.91
C VAL A 274 -19.38 -24.74 24.16
N PRO A 275 -20.54 -24.27 24.66
CA PRO A 275 -21.83 -24.33 24.02
C PRO A 275 -21.84 -23.69 22.64
N TRP A 276 -22.96 -23.87 21.98
CA TRP A 276 -23.20 -23.66 20.56
C TRP A 276 -23.17 -22.18 20.12
N TYR A 277 -22.20 -21.37 20.54
CA TYR A 277 -22.03 -19.98 20.11
C TYR A 277 -21.76 -19.93 18.61
N ASP A 278 -22.71 -19.37 17.89
CA ASP A 278 -22.75 -19.30 16.45
C ASP A 278 -23.25 -17.91 16.05
N GLY A 279 -22.69 -17.35 14.99
CA GLY A 279 -23.12 -16.06 14.45
C GLY A 279 -22.22 -14.86 14.73
N SER A 280 -22.50 -13.80 13.97
CA SER A 280 -21.74 -12.55 13.92
C SER A 280 -21.84 -11.72 15.20
N ASN A 281 -20.71 -11.36 15.79
CA ASN A 281 -20.60 -10.43 16.92
C ASN A 281 -20.37 -9.00 16.42
N GLN A 282 -20.88 -7.99 17.14
CA GLN A 282 -20.74 -6.59 16.79
C GLN A 282 -20.25 -5.78 17.98
N ILE A 283 -19.26 -4.94 17.76
CA ILE A 283 -18.75 -3.96 18.72
C ILE A 283 -18.85 -2.60 18.03
N ASP A 284 -19.45 -1.64 18.72
CA ASP A 284 -19.61 -0.25 18.30
C ASP A 284 -19.11 0.64 19.44
N MET A 285 -17.91 1.18 19.31
CA MET A 285 -17.25 1.91 20.39
C MET A 285 -17.70 3.38 20.46
N GLY A 286 -18.12 3.96 19.33
CA GLY A 286 -18.65 5.31 19.29
C GLY A 286 -17.61 6.33 18.85
N ALA A 287 -17.56 7.49 19.51
CA ALA A 287 -16.54 8.50 19.24
C ALA A 287 -15.61 8.63 20.44
N ASP A 288 -14.47 9.28 20.26
CA ASP A 288 -13.36 9.44 21.23
C ASP A 288 -12.28 8.36 21.06
N ASN A 289 -11.30 8.25 21.98
CA ASN A 289 -10.10 7.44 21.74
C ASN A 289 -10.23 6.05 22.37
N ASP A 290 -10.81 5.14 21.61
CA ASP A 290 -11.23 3.83 22.11
C ASP A 290 -10.17 2.75 21.94
N LYS A 291 -10.24 1.72 22.80
CA LYS A 291 -9.35 0.55 22.73
C LYS A 291 -10.09 -0.77 22.76
N LEU A 292 -9.85 -1.60 21.75
CA LEU A 292 -10.21 -3.01 21.76
C LEU A 292 -8.94 -3.88 21.87
N LEU A 293 -8.81 -4.57 23.00
CA LEU A 293 -7.68 -5.43 23.31
C LEU A 293 -8.13 -6.91 23.35
N VAL A 294 -7.81 -7.69 22.32
CA VAL A 294 -7.98 -9.15 22.34
C VAL A 294 -6.66 -9.80 22.75
N THR A 295 -6.58 -10.24 23.99
CA THR A 295 -5.32 -10.45 24.72
C THR A 295 -4.78 -11.88 24.71
N SER A 296 -5.55 -12.84 24.18
CA SER A 296 -5.12 -14.24 24.07
C SER A 296 -5.68 -14.88 22.80
N HIS A 297 -5.54 -16.19 22.64
CA HIS A 297 -6.24 -16.96 21.61
C HIS A 297 -7.16 -18.01 22.22
N SER A 298 -8.14 -18.51 21.44
CA SER A 298 -9.17 -19.44 21.93
C SER A 298 -8.61 -20.65 22.69
N GLY A 299 -7.48 -21.21 22.28
CA GLY A 299 -6.83 -22.32 22.98
C GLY A 299 -6.23 -22.00 24.35
N ASP A 300 -5.91 -20.74 24.66
CA ASP A 300 -5.47 -20.31 26.01
C ASP A 300 -6.66 -20.27 26.98
N GLN A 301 -7.87 -20.18 26.42
CA GLN A 301 -9.14 -20.09 27.14
C GLN A 301 -9.87 -21.45 27.21
N ASP A 302 -9.16 -22.53 26.86
CA ASP A 302 -9.66 -23.91 26.74
C ASP A 302 -10.74 -24.09 25.64
N VAL A 303 -10.66 -23.31 24.55
CA VAL A 303 -11.63 -23.29 23.43
C VAL A 303 -10.96 -23.67 22.10
N TRP A 304 -10.24 -24.81 22.07
CA TRP A 304 -9.54 -25.30 20.87
C TRP A 304 -9.93 -26.74 20.49
N GLN A 305 -9.98 -27.00 19.18
CA GLN A 305 -10.25 -28.32 18.61
C GLN A 305 -9.14 -28.81 17.66
N ARG A 306 -8.88 -30.11 17.72
CA ARG A 306 -7.94 -30.77 16.81
C ARG A 306 -8.42 -30.68 15.36
N GLY A 307 -7.58 -30.13 14.49
CA GLY A 307 -7.86 -29.95 13.06
C GLY A 307 -8.26 -28.51 12.69
N TYR A 308 -8.52 -27.66 13.70
CA TYR A 308 -8.72 -26.23 13.54
C TYR A 308 -7.55 -25.44 14.09
N GLU A 309 -7.35 -24.26 13.53
CA GLU A 309 -6.25 -23.39 13.92
C GLU A 309 -6.65 -22.46 15.04
N ASN A 310 -5.71 -22.22 15.94
CA ASN A 310 -5.93 -21.37 17.09
C ASN A 310 -5.88 -19.88 16.72
N ALA A 311 -6.77 -19.08 17.27
CA ALA A 311 -6.94 -17.68 16.87
C ALA A 311 -7.56 -16.82 17.98
N SER A 312 -7.26 -15.52 17.92
CA SER A 312 -7.88 -14.51 18.78
C SER A 312 -9.27 -14.15 18.26
N LEU A 313 -9.40 -14.02 16.94
CA LEU A 313 -10.68 -14.01 16.24
C LEU A 313 -10.88 -15.39 15.63
N TYR A 314 -11.52 -16.29 16.38
CA TYR A 314 -11.66 -17.70 16.05
C TYR A 314 -12.87 -17.94 15.15
N TYR A 315 -12.60 -18.02 13.84
CA TYR A 315 -13.61 -18.28 12.78
C TYR A 315 -14.80 -17.33 12.88
N THR A 316 -14.50 -16.04 13.05
CA THR A 316 -15.49 -15.00 13.29
C THR A 316 -16.01 -14.39 11.99
N ASN A 317 -17.18 -13.76 12.09
CA ASN A 317 -17.72 -12.84 11.08
C ASN A 317 -18.10 -11.53 11.79
N ALA A 318 -17.13 -10.96 12.52
CA ALA A 318 -17.39 -9.88 13.47
C ALA A 318 -17.38 -8.50 12.80
N LYS A 319 -18.25 -7.59 13.25
CA LYS A 319 -18.10 -6.14 13.01
C LYS A 319 -17.46 -5.52 14.23
N ILE A 320 -16.36 -4.81 14.04
CA ILE A 320 -15.72 -3.97 15.04
C ILE A 320 -15.72 -2.57 14.45
N ASP A 321 -16.53 -1.69 14.99
CA ASP A 321 -16.65 -0.29 14.61
C ASP A 321 -16.06 0.56 15.72
N MET A 322 -14.90 1.14 15.48
CA MET A 322 -14.19 1.99 16.44
C MET A 322 -14.62 3.45 16.34
N GLY A 323 -15.39 3.81 15.32
CA GLY A 323 -15.82 5.19 15.05
C GLY A 323 -14.69 6.23 15.03
N GLU A 324 -14.98 7.46 15.46
CA GLU A 324 -14.09 8.62 15.26
C GLU A 324 -13.16 8.82 16.46
N GLY A 325 -11.89 9.16 16.24
CA GLY A 325 -10.88 9.39 17.29
C GLY A 325 -9.58 8.63 17.01
N ASP A 326 -8.56 8.80 17.84
CA ASP A 326 -7.30 8.05 17.71
C ASP A 326 -7.45 6.67 18.39
N ASN A 327 -7.97 5.67 17.67
CA ASN A 327 -8.34 4.38 18.24
C ASN A 327 -7.25 3.31 18.17
N GLU A 328 -7.29 2.32 19.07
CA GLU A 328 -6.39 1.18 19.08
C GLU A 328 -7.11 -0.17 19.09
N VAL A 329 -6.86 -0.99 18.08
CA VAL A 329 -7.25 -2.41 18.05
C VAL A 329 -5.99 -3.28 18.13
N SER A 330 -5.87 -4.07 19.20
CA SER A 330 -4.76 -5.00 19.39
C SER A 330 -5.26 -6.44 19.50
N ILE A 331 -4.91 -7.26 18.51
CA ILE A 331 -5.23 -8.69 18.43
C ILE A 331 -3.97 -9.52 18.72
N TYR A 332 -4.01 -10.34 19.76
CA TYR A 332 -2.85 -11.08 20.26
C TYR A 332 -2.26 -12.08 19.25
N HIS A 333 -3.09 -12.75 18.45
CA HIS A 333 -2.65 -13.82 17.54
C HIS A 333 -3.35 -13.74 16.18
N ASN A 334 -3.85 -14.85 15.65
CA ASN A 334 -4.47 -14.92 14.33
C ASN A 334 -5.88 -14.30 14.31
N ILE A 335 -6.24 -13.75 13.15
CA ILE A 335 -7.62 -13.49 12.73
C ILE A 335 -8.01 -14.56 11.71
N ILE A 336 -9.12 -15.27 11.94
CA ILE A 336 -9.65 -16.25 11.00
C ILE A 336 -11.11 -15.92 10.72
N ALA A 337 -11.44 -15.61 9.46
CA ALA A 337 -12.82 -15.39 9.06
C ALA A 337 -13.58 -16.71 8.87
N GLY A 338 -14.76 -16.84 9.47
CA GLY A 338 -15.68 -17.97 9.33
C GLY A 338 -16.41 -17.97 7.97
N ALA A 339 -16.91 -19.12 7.53
CA ALA A 339 -17.58 -19.30 6.24
C ALA A 339 -19.10 -19.05 6.23
N GLU A 340 -19.55 -17.94 6.82
CA GLU A 340 -20.96 -17.51 6.84
C GLU A 340 -21.35 -16.65 5.63
N ASP A 341 -22.61 -16.74 5.18
CA ASP A 341 -23.10 -16.07 3.97
C ASP A 341 -23.26 -14.55 4.12
N GLY A 342 -23.71 -14.09 5.29
CA GLY A 342 -24.17 -12.71 5.48
C GLY A 342 -23.09 -11.69 5.81
N SER A 343 -21.88 -12.13 6.17
CA SER A 343 -20.82 -11.24 6.65
C SER A 343 -19.45 -11.90 6.62
N GLY A 344 -18.40 -11.09 6.71
CA GLY A 344 -17.05 -11.52 7.09
C GLY A 344 -16.61 -10.78 8.35
N ASN A 345 -15.32 -10.80 8.65
CA ASN A 345 -14.76 -9.85 9.59
C ASN A 345 -14.71 -8.47 8.94
N TYR A 346 -15.17 -7.46 9.65
CA TYR A 346 -15.10 -6.06 9.28
C TYR A 346 -14.59 -5.25 10.46
N ILE A 347 -13.41 -4.65 10.31
CA ILE A 347 -12.86 -3.69 11.28
C ILE A 347 -12.93 -2.32 10.62
N ARG A 348 -13.67 -1.40 11.22
CA ARG A 348 -13.85 -0.04 10.76
C ARG A 348 -13.23 0.93 11.77
N PHE A 349 -12.44 1.83 11.24
CA PHE A 349 -12.00 3.05 11.88
C PHE A 349 -12.69 4.25 11.20
N GLY A 350 -12.77 5.38 11.91
CA GLY A 350 -13.37 6.64 11.45
C GLY A 350 -12.30 7.62 10.99
N SER A 351 -12.40 8.88 11.41
CA SER A 351 -11.28 9.82 11.34
C SER A 351 -10.40 9.70 12.57
N GLY A 352 -9.09 9.87 12.42
CA GLY A 352 -8.12 9.80 13.51
C GLY A 352 -6.81 9.18 13.07
N ASN A 353 -5.83 9.09 13.96
CA ASN A 353 -4.60 8.37 13.71
C ASN A 353 -4.71 7.00 14.37
N ASP A 354 -5.33 6.07 13.64
CA ASP A 354 -5.72 4.79 14.21
C ASP A 354 -4.59 3.76 14.18
N LYS A 355 -4.68 2.78 15.09
CA LYS A 355 -3.66 1.74 15.22
C LYS A 355 -4.28 0.35 15.25
N LEU A 356 -3.84 -0.49 14.31
CA LEU A 356 -4.17 -1.92 14.29
C LEU A 356 -2.91 -2.77 14.47
N THR A 357 -2.90 -3.63 15.49
CA THR A 357 -1.85 -4.66 15.68
C THR A 357 -2.45 -6.06 15.64
N VAL A 358 -1.87 -6.96 14.85
CA VAL A 358 -2.22 -8.38 14.79
C VAL A 358 -0.96 -9.21 15.04
N GLY A 359 -0.94 -9.98 16.13
CA GLY A 359 0.23 -10.75 16.54
C GLY A 359 0.50 -12.00 15.70
N GLY A 360 -0.48 -12.47 14.92
CA GLY A 360 -0.38 -13.63 14.03
C GLY A 360 -0.67 -13.31 12.56
N TYR A 361 -1.29 -14.26 11.86
CA TYR A 361 -1.72 -14.14 10.47
C TYR A 361 -3.20 -13.74 10.37
N ILE A 362 -3.55 -13.06 9.28
CA ILE A 362 -4.94 -12.92 8.83
C ILE A 362 -5.25 -14.04 7.83
N ARG A 363 -6.32 -14.79 8.08
CA ARG A 363 -6.68 -16.03 7.38
C ARG A 363 -8.19 -16.10 7.15
N SER A 364 -8.58 -17.05 6.31
CA SER A 364 -9.98 -17.36 6.04
C SER A 364 -10.20 -18.86 6.13
N GLU A 365 -11.38 -19.26 6.60
CA GLU A 365 -11.85 -20.64 6.43
C GLU A 365 -12.01 -20.98 4.95
N LEU A 366 -11.88 -22.27 4.63
CA LEU A 366 -12.22 -22.79 3.31
C LEU A 366 -13.71 -22.51 3.03
N SER A 367 -13.97 -21.86 1.90
CA SER A 367 -15.34 -21.63 1.42
C SER A 367 -15.50 -22.15 -0.01
N ASP A 368 -16.69 -22.65 -0.30
CA ASP A 368 -17.15 -23.06 -1.62
C ASP A 368 -17.69 -21.90 -2.46
N THR A 369 -17.82 -20.70 -1.89
CA THR A 369 -18.35 -19.50 -2.58
C THR A 369 -17.46 -18.28 -2.38
N LYS A 370 -17.58 -17.31 -3.28
CA LYS A 370 -16.76 -16.07 -3.29
C LYS A 370 -17.17 -15.03 -2.24
N ASN A 371 -18.37 -15.14 -1.66
CA ASN A 371 -18.96 -14.14 -0.76
C ASN A 371 -18.76 -14.42 0.74
N ARG A 372 -18.11 -15.52 1.14
CA ARG A 372 -17.97 -15.95 2.54
C ARG A 372 -16.52 -15.83 3.03
N SER A 373 -16.27 -15.75 4.33
CA SER A 373 -14.91 -15.75 4.90
C SER A 373 -14.02 -14.58 4.45
N SER A 374 -14.59 -13.39 4.28
CA SER A 374 -13.82 -12.18 4.01
C SER A 374 -13.26 -11.56 5.29
N ASN A 375 -12.11 -10.90 5.18
CA ASN A 375 -11.60 -9.95 6.15
C ASN A 375 -11.53 -8.58 5.47
N ILE A 376 -12.23 -7.59 5.99
CA ILE A 376 -12.26 -6.22 5.47
C ILE A 376 -11.81 -5.30 6.59
N ILE A 377 -10.85 -4.42 6.28
CA ILE A 377 -10.35 -3.40 7.17
C ILE A 377 -10.56 -2.06 6.47
N ASP A 378 -11.33 -1.18 7.08
CA ASP A 378 -11.53 0.20 6.67
C ASP A 378 -10.80 1.08 7.68
N LEU A 379 -9.68 1.66 7.26
CA LEU A 379 -8.84 2.52 8.09
C LEU A 379 -9.43 3.93 8.22
N GLY A 380 -10.39 4.29 7.37
CA GLY A 380 -10.94 5.64 7.38
C GLY A 380 -9.88 6.69 7.04
N GLY A 381 -9.89 7.82 7.73
CA GLY A 381 -9.03 8.97 7.40
C GLY A 381 -8.11 9.39 8.54
N GLY A 382 -6.98 9.98 8.19
CA GLY A 382 -5.92 10.41 9.11
C GLY A 382 -4.61 9.70 8.79
N HIS A 383 -3.75 9.49 9.79
CA HIS A 383 -2.47 8.78 9.61
C HIS A 383 -2.45 7.46 10.38
N ASP A 384 -2.85 6.40 9.71
CA ASP A 384 -3.08 5.10 10.35
C ASP A 384 -1.83 4.22 10.37
N THR A 385 -1.69 3.42 11.42
CA THR A 385 -0.59 2.44 11.55
C THR A 385 -1.13 1.03 11.67
N VAL A 386 -0.72 0.15 10.76
CA VAL A 386 -1.07 -1.28 10.77
C VAL A 386 0.16 -2.15 10.87
N GLN A 387 0.21 -3.00 11.89
CA GLN A 387 1.25 -4.03 12.05
C GLN A 387 0.64 -5.42 12.15
N VAL A 388 0.87 -6.25 11.13
CA VAL A 388 0.58 -7.69 11.17
C VAL A 388 1.90 -8.43 11.32
N LYS A 389 2.20 -8.97 12.51
CA LYS A 389 3.48 -9.65 12.78
C LYS A 389 3.66 -10.91 11.94
N GLY A 390 2.58 -11.60 11.60
CA GLY A 390 2.56 -12.63 10.57
C GLY A 390 2.44 -11.98 9.18
N GLY A 391 1.49 -12.44 8.40
CA GLY A 391 1.17 -11.84 7.10
C GLY A 391 -0.24 -12.17 6.68
N LEU A 392 -0.49 -12.06 5.38
CA LEU A 392 -1.73 -12.51 4.76
C LEU A 392 -1.52 -13.94 4.27
N TYR A 393 -2.28 -14.89 4.78
CA TYR A 393 -2.07 -16.30 4.46
C TYR A 393 -2.24 -16.58 2.94
N LYS A 394 -1.34 -17.36 2.36
CA LYS A 394 -1.19 -17.49 0.88
C LYS A 394 -2.18 -18.42 0.19
N ASP A 395 -3.14 -18.97 0.90
CA ASP A 395 -4.07 -19.89 0.26
C ASP A 395 -5.11 -19.16 -0.59
N ASN A 396 -5.75 -19.90 -1.49
CA ASN A 396 -6.82 -19.37 -2.34
C ASN A 396 -8.14 -19.15 -1.56
N ASN A 397 -8.16 -19.32 -0.24
CA ASN A 397 -9.36 -19.10 0.58
C ASN A 397 -9.41 -17.68 1.11
N LEU A 398 -8.23 -17.10 1.40
CA LEU A 398 -8.11 -15.75 1.91
C LEU A 398 -8.73 -14.75 0.94
N LYS A 399 -9.71 -14.01 1.45
CA LYS A 399 -10.29 -12.82 0.82
C LYS A 399 -10.08 -11.66 1.76
N PHE A 400 -9.23 -10.73 1.34
CA PHE A 400 -8.77 -9.64 2.19
C PHE A 400 -8.88 -8.31 1.45
N LEU A 401 -9.46 -7.31 2.11
CA LEU A 401 -9.50 -5.94 1.63
C LEU A 401 -9.04 -5.01 2.75
N MET A 402 -8.13 -4.10 2.43
CA MET A 402 -7.81 -2.94 3.25
C MET A 402 -8.10 -1.68 2.45
N VAL A 403 -8.70 -0.68 3.09
CA VAL A 403 -9.06 0.60 2.48
C VAL A 403 -8.61 1.73 3.40
N SER A 404 -8.07 2.81 2.83
CA SER A 404 -7.83 4.08 3.53
C SER A 404 -8.37 5.25 2.70
N ASP A 405 -8.56 6.40 3.33
CA ASP A 405 -8.95 7.69 2.76
C ASP A 405 -7.74 8.64 2.61
N ASP A 406 -6.72 8.50 3.46
CA ASP A 406 -5.58 9.43 3.56
C ASP A 406 -4.24 8.67 3.62
N SER A 407 -3.37 8.93 4.60
CA SER A 407 -2.04 8.31 4.71
C SER A 407 -2.03 7.11 5.63
N SER A 408 -1.24 6.08 5.32
CA SER A 408 -1.13 4.89 6.16
C SER A 408 0.26 4.24 6.12
N GLU A 409 0.72 3.77 7.28
CA GLU A 409 1.90 2.91 7.42
C GLU A 409 1.48 1.46 7.71
N VAL A 410 1.70 0.57 6.75
CA VAL A 410 1.29 -0.84 6.81
C VAL A 410 2.49 -1.77 6.74
N THR A 411 2.69 -2.60 7.76
CA THR A 411 3.77 -3.60 7.80
C THR A 411 3.24 -5.01 8.01
N PHE A 412 3.63 -5.91 7.11
CA PHE A 412 3.49 -7.37 7.25
C PHE A 412 4.86 -7.99 7.58
N GLY A 413 4.95 -8.67 8.73
CA GLY A 413 6.16 -9.34 9.20
C GLY A 413 6.53 -10.61 8.43
N ASN A 414 5.64 -11.09 7.56
CA ASN A 414 5.83 -12.24 6.70
C ASN A 414 5.12 -12.01 5.35
N SER A 415 5.05 -13.07 4.57
CA SER A 415 4.50 -13.06 3.24
C SER A 415 3.01 -12.73 3.19
N ILE A 416 2.57 -12.16 2.07
CA ILE A 416 1.17 -11.93 1.73
C ILE A 416 0.73 -12.80 0.54
N GLY A 417 -0.58 -13.03 0.40
CA GLY A 417 -1.11 -13.73 -0.76
C GLY A 417 -2.63 -13.87 -0.78
N GLY A 418 -3.11 -14.89 -1.47
CA GLY A 418 -4.53 -15.15 -1.65
C GLY A 418 -5.24 -14.07 -2.46
N TYR A 419 -6.55 -13.92 -2.29
CA TYR A 419 -7.34 -12.87 -2.93
C TYR A 419 -7.33 -11.58 -2.10
N SER A 420 -6.13 -11.06 -1.85
CA SER A 420 -5.90 -9.84 -1.08
C SER A 420 -5.85 -8.61 -1.98
N SER A 421 -6.34 -7.48 -1.46
CA SER A 421 -6.21 -6.18 -2.11
C SER A 421 -6.10 -5.06 -1.09
N MET A 422 -5.42 -3.99 -1.48
CA MET A 422 -5.26 -2.77 -0.71
C MET A 422 -5.65 -1.60 -1.60
N LEU A 423 -6.53 -0.73 -1.11
CA LEU A 423 -7.01 0.47 -1.78
C LEU A 423 -6.71 1.67 -0.87
N MET A 424 -5.52 2.23 -0.98
CA MET A 424 -5.03 3.27 -0.06
C MET A 424 -5.43 4.69 -0.51
N GLY A 425 -5.12 5.71 0.28
CA GLY A 425 -5.78 7.01 0.20
C GLY A 425 -5.15 7.97 -0.81
N ASN A 426 -5.22 9.27 -0.50
CA ASN A 426 -4.48 10.31 -1.22
C ASN A 426 -3.24 10.79 -0.44
N GLY A 427 -3.02 10.26 0.76
CA GLY A 427 -1.88 10.61 1.60
C GLY A 427 -0.65 9.79 1.22
N ALA A 428 0.49 10.08 1.84
CA ALA A 428 1.69 9.28 1.63
C ALA A 428 1.54 7.91 2.29
N ASP A 429 1.37 6.86 1.49
CA ASP A 429 1.17 5.49 1.95
C ASP A 429 2.46 4.67 1.88
N THR A 430 2.76 3.95 2.96
CA THR A 430 3.89 3.02 3.02
C THR A 430 3.40 1.60 3.29
N VAL A 431 3.70 0.67 2.37
CA VAL A 431 3.42 -0.76 2.53
C VAL A 431 4.72 -1.57 2.50
N VAL A 432 4.99 -2.29 3.59
CA VAL A 432 6.18 -3.14 3.75
C VAL A 432 5.78 -4.60 3.96
N VAL A 433 6.36 -5.51 3.17
CA VAL A 433 6.18 -6.96 3.27
C VAL A 433 7.53 -7.65 3.48
N ASN A 434 7.73 -8.21 4.66
CA ASN A 434 8.94 -8.93 5.05
C ASN A 434 8.89 -10.42 4.62
N GLY A 435 8.48 -10.67 3.38
CA GLY A 435 8.32 -12.01 2.81
C GLY A 435 7.94 -11.98 1.33
N ASN A 436 7.41 -13.09 0.82
CA ASN A 436 6.94 -13.17 -0.56
C ASN A 436 5.54 -12.55 -0.71
N ALA A 437 5.17 -12.16 -1.93
CA ALA A 437 3.80 -11.82 -2.29
C ALA A 437 3.31 -12.71 -3.44
N GLU A 438 2.28 -13.50 -3.20
CA GLU A 438 1.71 -14.43 -4.20
C GLU A 438 0.19 -14.24 -4.29
N PHE A 439 -0.25 -13.47 -5.27
CA PHE A 439 -1.67 -13.14 -5.42
C PHE A 439 -2.44 -14.21 -6.19
N GLY A 440 -3.67 -14.45 -5.77
CA GLY A 440 -4.64 -15.23 -6.52
C GLY A 440 -4.95 -14.56 -7.86
N SER A 441 -5.21 -15.36 -8.90
CA SER A 441 -5.48 -14.87 -10.27
C SER A 441 -6.67 -15.56 -10.93
N GLY A 442 -7.53 -16.20 -10.15
CA GLY A 442 -8.73 -16.86 -10.66
C GLY A 442 -9.81 -15.82 -10.96
N SER A 443 -10.20 -15.69 -12.23
CA SER A 443 -11.22 -14.71 -12.65
C SER A 443 -12.57 -14.85 -11.95
N TYR A 444 -12.86 -16.04 -11.40
CA TYR A 444 -14.02 -16.29 -10.54
C TYR A 444 -14.06 -15.36 -9.31
N TYR A 445 -12.90 -14.96 -8.80
CA TYR A 445 -12.74 -14.15 -7.59
C TYR A 445 -12.37 -12.69 -7.87
N ASP A 446 -12.24 -12.25 -9.13
CA ASP A 446 -11.85 -10.87 -9.46
C ASP A 446 -12.80 -9.81 -8.86
N ASN A 447 -14.06 -10.18 -8.59
CA ASN A 447 -15.08 -9.28 -8.08
C ASN A 447 -15.69 -9.71 -6.72
N TRP A 448 -14.96 -10.52 -5.94
CA TRP A 448 -15.48 -11.12 -4.71
C TRP A 448 -16.07 -10.10 -3.72
N VAL A 449 -15.50 -8.89 -3.65
CA VAL A 449 -15.93 -7.81 -2.73
C VAL A 449 -17.37 -7.39 -3.01
N ASN A 450 -17.73 -7.19 -4.28
CA ASN A 450 -19.09 -6.80 -4.65
C ASN A 450 -20.08 -7.94 -4.37
N ASP A 451 -19.66 -9.20 -4.46
CA ASP A 451 -20.50 -10.34 -4.08
C ASP A 451 -20.71 -10.44 -2.57
N VAL A 452 -19.69 -10.14 -1.76
CA VAL A 452 -19.82 -10.01 -0.28
C VAL A 452 -20.87 -8.94 0.04
N PHE A 453 -20.76 -7.76 -0.58
CA PHE A 453 -21.71 -6.68 -0.34
C PHE A 453 -23.14 -7.01 -0.80
N ALA A 454 -23.28 -7.63 -1.98
CA ALA A 454 -24.58 -8.04 -2.50
C ALA A 454 -25.23 -9.09 -1.58
N LYS A 455 -24.46 -10.08 -1.11
CA LYS A 455 -24.97 -11.11 -0.22
C LYS A 455 -25.34 -10.54 1.15
N ASN A 456 -24.52 -9.66 1.72
CA ASN A 456 -24.86 -8.97 2.96
C ASN A 456 -26.18 -8.20 2.86
N VAL A 457 -26.42 -7.50 1.75
CA VAL A 457 -27.70 -6.80 1.50
C VAL A 457 -28.88 -7.77 1.35
N GLU A 458 -28.66 -8.96 0.81
CA GLU A 458 -29.69 -10.01 0.75
C GLU A 458 -30.06 -10.51 2.14
N GLU A 459 -29.07 -10.93 2.93
CA GLU A 459 -29.28 -11.49 4.28
C GLU A 459 -29.84 -10.43 5.26
N GLY A 460 -29.40 -9.18 5.13
CA GLY A 460 -29.87 -8.05 5.94
C GLY A 460 -31.36 -7.72 5.76
N LYS A 461 -32.04 -8.25 4.74
CA LYS A 461 -33.50 -8.08 4.57
C LYS A 461 -34.31 -8.86 5.61
N THR A 462 -33.76 -9.96 6.12
CA THR A 462 -34.44 -10.88 7.03
C THR A 462 -33.71 -11.07 8.36
N ASN A 463 -32.49 -10.55 8.51
CA ASN A 463 -31.71 -10.63 9.76
C ASN A 463 -31.13 -9.25 10.14
N ALA A 464 -31.56 -8.70 11.28
CA ALA A 464 -31.13 -7.39 11.79
C ALA A 464 -29.63 -7.32 12.11
N MET A 465 -28.97 -8.46 12.31
CA MET A 465 -27.51 -8.49 12.51
C MET A 465 -26.80 -8.03 11.24
N TYR A 466 -27.28 -8.39 10.06
CA TYR A 466 -26.60 -8.06 8.81
C TYR A 466 -27.09 -6.77 8.16
N GLN A 467 -28.15 -6.16 8.69
CA GLN A 467 -28.66 -4.88 8.20
C GLN A 467 -27.66 -3.76 8.49
N GLY A 468 -27.19 -3.06 7.45
CA GLY A 468 -26.25 -1.95 7.61
C GLY A 468 -24.88 -2.37 8.11
N PHE A 469 -24.53 -3.67 8.00
CA PHE A 469 -23.25 -4.20 8.48
C PHE A 469 -22.06 -3.47 7.85
N TYR A 470 -22.11 -3.30 6.52
CA TYR A 470 -21.24 -2.40 5.78
C TYR A 470 -22.01 -1.13 5.40
N GLU A 471 -21.41 0.02 5.63
CA GLU A 471 -21.95 1.35 5.39
C GLU A 471 -22.23 1.53 3.89
N THR A 472 -23.30 2.24 3.58
CA THR A 472 -23.69 2.46 2.17
C THR A 472 -22.62 3.22 1.41
N GLU A 473 -22.02 4.23 2.04
CA GLU A 473 -20.97 5.07 1.46
C GLU A 473 -19.68 4.28 1.26
N PHE A 474 -19.27 3.47 2.25
CA PHE A 474 -18.12 2.56 2.13
C PHE A 474 -18.26 1.61 0.93
N LYS A 475 -19.42 0.94 0.81
CA LYS A 475 -19.69 0.05 -0.34
C LYS A 475 -19.57 0.79 -1.67
N GLN A 476 -20.16 1.98 -1.78
CA GLN A 476 -20.10 2.79 -3.01
C GLN A 476 -18.67 3.21 -3.36
N LYS A 477 -17.91 3.69 -2.37
CA LYS A 477 -16.50 4.07 -2.52
C LYS A 477 -15.68 2.88 -3.03
N VAL A 478 -15.78 1.73 -2.37
CA VAL A 478 -15.04 0.51 -2.75
C VAL A 478 -15.45 0.03 -4.13
N SER A 479 -16.75 -0.06 -4.44
CA SER A 479 -17.22 -0.48 -5.76
C SER A 479 -16.76 0.45 -6.88
N ALA A 480 -16.73 1.77 -6.66
CA ALA A 480 -16.25 2.74 -7.63
C ALA A 480 -14.75 2.58 -7.90
N ARG A 481 -13.93 2.46 -6.84
CA ARG A 481 -12.50 2.20 -6.96
C ARG A 481 -12.23 0.86 -7.64
N TRP A 482 -13.04 -0.16 -7.36
CA TRP A 482 -12.95 -1.48 -8.00
C TRP A 482 -13.29 -1.49 -9.48
N ALA A 483 -14.31 -0.72 -9.88
CA ALA A 483 -14.72 -0.63 -11.28
C ALA A 483 -13.74 0.19 -12.15
N SER A 484 -12.94 1.08 -11.54
CA SER A 484 -12.12 2.06 -12.26
C SER A 484 -11.05 1.48 -13.19
N ALA A 485 -10.70 0.20 -13.07
CA ALA A 485 -9.58 -0.35 -13.84
C ALA A 485 -9.75 -1.79 -14.39
N ASN A 486 -10.90 -2.47 -14.18
CA ASN A 486 -11.11 -3.88 -14.57
C ASN A 486 -9.87 -4.79 -14.33
N ILE A 487 -9.20 -4.54 -13.22
CA ILE A 487 -8.03 -5.25 -12.71
C ILE A 487 -8.51 -6.10 -11.53
N GLY A 488 -8.00 -7.33 -11.43
CA GLY A 488 -8.29 -8.22 -10.31
C GLY A 488 -7.64 -7.73 -9.01
N GLN A 489 -7.05 -8.67 -8.27
CA GLN A 489 -6.35 -8.37 -7.02
C GLN A 489 -5.21 -7.38 -7.24
N ARG A 490 -5.08 -6.40 -6.34
CA ARG A 490 -4.17 -5.27 -6.52
C ARG A 490 -3.70 -4.64 -5.22
N ILE A 491 -2.56 -3.97 -5.31
CA ILE A 491 -2.16 -2.92 -4.38
C ILE A 491 -2.30 -1.60 -5.16
N ASP A 492 -3.30 -0.81 -4.78
CA ASP A 492 -3.62 0.49 -5.36
C ASP A 492 -3.31 1.53 -4.26
N LEU A 493 -2.19 2.24 -4.41
CA LEU A 493 -1.73 3.21 -3.41
C LEU A 493 -2.32 4.60 -3.60
N GLY A 494 -3.11 4.83 -4.66
CA GLY A 494 -3.76 6.13 -4.86
C GLY A 494 -2.76 7.27 -5.10
N ASN A 495 -3.15 8.50 -4.74
CA ASN A 495 -2.28 9.68 -4.83
C ASN A 495 -1.38 9.78 -3.59
N GLY A 496 -0.47 10.76 -3.55
CA GLY A 496 0.52 10.88 -2.48
C GLY A 496 1.85 10.23 -2.85
N GLU A 497 2.92 10.60 -2.15
CA GLU A 497 4.26 10.01 -2.37
C GLU A 497 4.32 8.62 -1.71
N ASN A 498 4.05 7.56 -2.48
CA ASN A 498 3.85 6.24 -1.91
C ASN A 498 5.09 5.36 -1.98
N THR A 499 5.18 4.41 -1.04
CA THR A 499 6.25 3.42 -0.99
C THR A 499 5.71 2.00 -0.87
N LEU A 500 6.10 1.12 -1.79
CA LEU A 500 5.91 -0.33 -1.68
C LEU A 500 7.25 -1.06 -1.59
N SER A 501 7.46 -1.83 -0.52
CA SER A 501 8.64 -2.68 -0.35
C SER A 501 8.26 -4.13 -0.09
N ILE A 502 8.71 -5.05 -0.94
CA ILE A 502 8.52 -6.49 -0.77
C ILE A 502 9.87 -7.20 -0.90
N THR A 503 10.37 -7.74 0.22
CA THR A 503 11.72 -8.30 0.28
C THR A 503 11.86 -9.67 -0.38
N GLY A 504 10.77 -10.43 -0.46
CA GLY A 504 10.73 -11.76 -1.08
C GLY A 504 10.34 -11.75 -2.56
N SER A 505 9.99 -12.92 -3.10
CA SER A 505 9.51 -13.05 -4.48
C SER A 505 8.08 -12.52 -4.62
N VAL A 506 7.78 -11.89 -5.75
CA VAL A 506 6.47 -11.33 -6.10
C VAL A 506 5.91 -12.03 -7.32
N SER A 507 4.67 -12.47 -7.25
CA SER A 507 3.95 -13.00 -8.42
C SER A 507 2.53 -12.47 -8.50
N LYS A 508 2.09 -12.16 -9.73
CA LYS A 508 0.71 -11.76 -10.05
C LYS A 508 0.24 -10.48 -9.36
N LEU A 509 1.17 -9.62 -8.98
CA LEU A 509 0.85 -8.30 -8.44
C LEU A 509 0.34 -7.39 -9.56
N ASN A 510 -0.83 -6.80 -9.35
CA ASN A 510 -1.24 -5.59 -10.06
C ASN A 510 -0.96 -4.40 -9.12
N TYR A 511 0.02 -3.57 -9.46
CA TYR A 511 0.35 -2.35 -8.74
C TYR A 511 -0.22 -1.14 -9.46
N ARG A 512 -0.85 -0.22 -8.72
CA ARG A 512 -1.29 1.07 -9.22
C ARG A 512 -0.81 2.19 -8.30
N GLY A 513 -0.09 3.13 -8.89
CA GLY A 513 0.31 4.39 -8.28
C GLY A 513 -0.63 5.55 -8.63
N GLY A 514 -0.16 6.77 -8.36
CA GLY A 514 -0.95 8.00 -8.38
C GLY A 514 -0.46 9.06 -9.35
N ALA A 515 -0.75 10.32 -9.02
CA ALA A 515 -0.24 11.48 -9.74
C ALA A 515 1.13 11.97 -9.20
N ASP A 516 1.51 11.50 -8.01
CA ASP A 516 2.69 11.93 -7.27
C ASP A 516 3.83 10.90 -7.41
N SER A 517 5.00 11.20 -6.84
CA SER A 517 6.19 10.36 -7.03
C SER A 517 6.15 9.11 -6.16
N ASP A 518 6.11 7.94 -6.79
CA ASP A 518 6.05 6.66 -6.09
C ASP A 518 7.38 5.88 -6.12
N THR A 519 7.66 5.11 -5.06
CA THR A 519 8.82 4.22 -4.96
C THR A 519 8.40 2.77 -4.72
N VAL A 520 8.76 1.88 -5.64
CA VAL A 520 8.44 0.45 -5.57
C VAL A 520 9.73 -0.38 -5.62
N THR A 521 9.99 -1.15 -4.57
CA THR A 521 11.17 -2.04 -4.47
C THR A 521 10.75 -3.48 -4.17
N LEU A 522 10.99 -4.38 -5.13
CA LEU A 522 10.56 -5.78 -5.08
C LEU A 522 11.72 -6.75 -5.33
N GLY A 523 11.62 -7.95 -4.77
CA GLY A 523 12.50 -9.07 -5.11
C GLY A 523 12.26 -9.64 -6.51
N ALA A 524 12.51 -10.94 -6.69
CA ALA A 524 12.24 -11.62 -7.97
C ALA A 524 10.75 -11.51 -8.31
N THR A 525 10.42 -10.98 -9.49
CA THR A 525 9.06 -10.58 -9.86
C THR A 525 8.60 -11.30 -11.13
N SER A 526 7.41 -11.91 -11.09
CA SER A 526 6.84 -12.61 -12.25
C SER A 526 5.36 -12.30 -12.47
N GLU A 527 4.91 -12.31 -13.73
CA GLU A 527 3.48 -12.19 -14.10
C GLU A 527 2.79 -10.96 -13.47
N SER A 528 3.54 -9.86 -13.30
CA SER A 528 3.07 -8.68 -12.56
C SER A 528 2.94 -7.47 -13.47
N ARG A 529 2.03 -6.56 -13.13
CA ARG A 529 1.75 -5.34 -13.90
C ARG A 529 1.85 -4.11 -13.00
N PHE A 530 2.46 -3.06 -13.53
CA PHE A 530 2.71 -1.79 -12.86
C PHE A 530 2.13 -0.66 -13.71
N TRP A 531 1.23 0.11 -13.11
CA TRP A 531 0.76 1.39 -13.62
C TRP A 531 1.23 2.44 -12.62
N MET A 532 2.35 3.11 -12.89
CA MET A 532 2.95 4.05 -11.93
C MET A 532 2.16 5.36 -11.90
N GLY A 533 1.69 5.84 -13.05
CA GLY A 533 0.90 7.06 -13.13
C GLY A 533 1.76 8.27 -13.47
N ASP A 534 1.36 9.45 -13.00
CA ASP A 534 2.21 10.63 -13.22
C ASP A 534 3.33 10.69 -12.16
N GLY A 535 4.12 11.77 -12.14
CA GLY A 535 5.17 11.95 -11.12
C GLY A 535 6.53 11.34 -11.49
N THR A 536 7.51 11.50 -10.60
CA THR A 536 8.88 10.98 -10.80
C THR A 536 8.98 9.61 -10.12
N ASN A 537 8.70 8.53 -10.85
CA ASN A 537 8.55 7.22 -10.23
C ASN A 537 9.85 6.41 -10.21
N THR A 538 10.02 5.59 -9.16
CA THR A 538 11.14 4.65 -9.05
C THR A 538 10.64 3.22 -8.92
N LEU A 539 11.06 2.34 -9.83
CA LEU A 539 10.80 0.90 -9.80
C LEU A 539 12.11 0.10 -9.75
N SER A 540 12.35 -0.62 -8.67
CA SER A 540 13.48 -1.55 -8.53
C SER A 540 13.01 -2.99 -8.36
N LEU A 541 13.39 -3.86 -9.29
CA LEU A 541 13.04 -5.28 -9.30
C LEU A 541 14.28 -6.17 -9.18
N GLY A 542 14.10 -7.39 -8.68
CA GLY A 542 15.10 -8.47 -8.74
C GLY A 542 15.28 -9.03 -10.16
N SER A 543 15.15 -10.35 -10.32
CA SER A 543 14.95 -10.97 -11.65
C SER A 543 13.49 -10.80 -12.07
N SER A 544 13.23 -10.54 -13.35
CA SER A 544 11.89 -10.21 -13.83
C SER A 544 11.44 -11.10 -14.98
N SER A 545 10.19 -11.58 -14.94
CA SER A 545 9.59 -12.36 -16.03
C SER A 545 8.13 -12.02 -16.27
N ASN A 546 7.71 -11.85 -17.53
CA ASN A 546 6.33 -11.49 -17.87
C ASN A 546 5.84 -10.23 -17.11
N VAL A 547 6.70 -9.22 -16.98
CA VAL A 547 6.36 -7.96 -16.32
C VAL A 547 5.81 -6.97 -17.35
N GLY A 548 4.71 -6.30 -17.02
CA GLY A 548 4.22 -5.14 -17.75
C GLY A 548 4.42 -3.87 -16.93
N TYR A 549 5.05 -2.86 -17.49
CA TYR A 549 5.25 -1.56 -16.88
C TYR A 549 4.65 -0.46 -17.76
N SER A 550 3.98 0.49 -17.12
CA SER A 550 3.51 1.74 -17.69
C SER A 550 3.92 2.85 -16.74
N GLY A 551 4.82 3.73 -17.21
CA GLY A 551 5.29 4.91 -16.50
C GLY A 551 4.16 5.90 -16.36
N GLY A 552 3.92 6.70 -17.39
CA GLY A 552 2.88 7.71 -17.44
C GLY A 552 3.51 9.03 -17.87
N THR A 553 3.44 10.06 -17.04
CA THR A 553 4.19 11.31 -17.26
C THR A 553 5.18 11.57 -16.12
N GLY A 554 6.32 12.20 -16.42
CA GLY A 554 7.35 12.52 -15.44
C GLY A 554 8.63 11.73 -15.65
N THR A 555 9.66 11.98 -14.84
CA THR A 555 10.96 11.32 -15.00
C THR A 555 10.99 10.02 -14.22
N ASP A 556 10.86 8.89 -14.92
CA ASP A 556 10.83 7.58 -14.29
C ASP A 556 12.20 6.88 -14.28
N THR A 557 12.49 6.16 -13.20
CA THR A 557 13.68 5.33 -13.04
C THR A 557 13.32 3.86 -12.80
N ILE A 558 13.70 2.99 -13.73
CA ILE A 558 13.50 1.55 -13.66
C ILE A 558 14.84 0.83 -13.52
N THR A 559 15.00 0.00 -12.48
CA THR A 559 16.19 -0.83 -12.28
C THR A 559 15.80 -2.30 -12.15
N ILE A 560 16.33 -3.14 -13.05
CA ILE A 560 16.30 -4.60 -12.93
C ILE A 560 17.67 -5.08 -12.47
N ASN A 561 17.73 -5.60 -11.24
CA ASN A 561 18.99 -5.98 -10.60
C ASN A 561 19.61 -7.27 -11.15
N SER A 562 18.90 -7.98 -12.04
CA SER A 562 19.32 -9.26 -12.64
C SER A 562 18.81 -9.37 -14.09
N ASN A 563 18.49 -10.58 -14.54
CA ASN A 563 17.93 -10.86 -15.87
C ASN A 563 16.45 -10.46 -15.96
N VAL A 564 16.01 -10.05 -17.15
CA VAL A 564 14.61 -9.86 -17.51
C VAL A 564 14.24 -10.69 -18.74
N ASN A 565 13.06 -11.28 -18.74
CA ASN A 565 12.53 -11.95 -19.92
C ASN A 565 11.04 -11.68 -20.18
N ASN A 566 10.65 -11.74 -21.46
CA ASN A 566 9.27 -11.62 -21.95
C ASN A 566 8.47 -10.48 -21.29
N SER A 567 9.13 -9.35 -21.04
CA SER A 567 8.56 -8.21 -20.32
C SER A 567 8.40 -7.02 -21.26
N THR A 568 7.60 -6.05 -20.83
CA THR A 568 7.17 -4.90 -21.61
C THR A 568 7.30 -3.66 -20.72
N PHE A 569 8.13 -2.70 -21.11
CA PHE A 569 8.33 -1.43 -20.41
C PHE A 569 7.90 -0.25 -21.27
N ASN A 570 6.66 0.20 -21.10
CA ASN A 570 6.19 1.46 -21.66
C ASN A 570 6.61 2.59 -20.72
N ILE A 571 7.66 3.32 -21.10
CA ILE A 571 8.32 4.29 -20.23
C ILE A 571 7.60 5.64 -20.15
N GLY A 572 6.65 5.93 -21.04
CA GLY A 572 5.83 7.14 -20.97
C GLY A 572 6.57 8.41 -21.40
N ALA A 573 6.05 9.57 -21.01
CA ALA A 573 6.66 10.88 -21.33
C ALA A 573 7.51 11.39 -20.16
N GLY A 574 8.55 12.17 -20.45
CA GLY A 574 9.54 12.67 -19.49
C GLY A 574 10.92 12.06 -19.78
N ASP A 575 11.96 12.53 -19.08
CA ASP A 575 13.31 11.99 -19.24
C ASP A 575 13.43 10.70 -18.39
N ASN A 576 13.36 9.51 -19.00
CA ASN A 576 13.31 8.24 -18.27
C ASN A 576 14.63 7.48 -18.33
N SER A 577 14.86 6.61 -17.33
CA SER A 577 16.04 5.76 -17.27
C SER A 577 15.68 4.32 -16.93
N ILE A 578 16.06 3.38 -17.79
CA ILE A 578 15.99 1.94 -17.54
C ILE A 578 17.37 1.30 -17.50
N THR A 579 17.68 0.63 -16.38
CA THR A 579 18.91 -0.12 -16.20
C THR A 579 18.60 -1.60 -15.94
N ILE A 580 19.07 -2.47 -16.82
CA ILE A 580 19.03 -3.93 -16.67
C ILE A 580 20.45 -4.42 -16.43
N ARG A 581 20.76 -4.90 -15.22
CA ARG A 581 22.12 -5.33 -14.89
C ARG A 581 22.51 -6.67 -15.53
N GLY A 582 21.54 -7.53 -15.78
CA GLY A 582 21.72 -8.84 -16.42
C GLY A 582 21.37 -8.86 -17.90
N ASN A 583 20.96 -10.04 -18.39
CA ASN A 583 20.47 -10.24 -19.75
C ASN A 583 19.03 -9.73 -19.89
N ALA A 584 18.69 -9.29 -21.09
CA ALA A 584 17.33 -8.94 -21.51
C ALA A 584 16.93 -9.82 -22.71
N GLU A 585 15.96 -10.70 -22.52
CA GLU A 585 15.51 -11.66 -23.54
C GLU A 585 14.04 -11.44 -23.88
N GLN A 586 13.72 -11.31 -25.16
CA GLN A 586 12.35 -11.08 -25.65
C GLN A 586 11.63 -9.93 -24.91
N THR A 587 12.41 -8.95 -24.47
CA THR A 587 11.93 -7.82 -23.67
C THR A 587 11.79 -6.61 -24.56
N TRP A 588 10.69 -5.90 -24.37
CA TRP A 588 10.35 -4.71 -25.12
C TRP A 588 10.45 -3.48 -24.22
N ILE A 589 11.03 -2.40 -24.72
CA ILE A 589 11.29 -1.14 -24.01
C ILE A 589 10.90 0.02 -24.95
N GLY A 590 10.16 1.02 -24.48
CA GLY A 590 9.87 2.22 -25.28
C GLY A 590 8.40 2.37 -25.70
N VAL A 591 8.06 2.75 -26.96
CA VAL A 591 6.69 2.87 -27.55
C VAL A 591 6.17 1.58 -28.21
N SER A 592 5.07 1.03 -27.71
CA SER A 592 4.54 -0.22 -28.27
C SER A 592 3.58 0.11 -29.40
N ASN A 593 3.61 -0.71 -30.46
CA ASN A 593 2.73 -0.58 -31.63
C ASN A 593 1.25 -0.89 -31.32
N ASN A 594 0.87 -0.89 -30.04
CA ASN A 594 -0.51 -1.03 -29.59
C ASN A 594 -1.11 0.37 -29.42
N ASP A 595 -2.37 0.53 -29.82
CA ASP A 595 -3.07 1.81 -30.00
C ASP A 595 -3.33 2.62 -28.70
N GLN A 596 -2.45 2.57 -27.69
CA GLN A 596 -2.65 3.19 -26.37
C GLN A 596 -2.15 4.65 -26.27
N GLY A 597 -1.67 5.24 -27.36
CA GLY A 597 -1.75 6.70 -27.55
C GLY A 597 -0.89 7.59 -26.62
N PHE A 598 0.17 7.07 -26.00
CA PHE A 598 1.17 7.93 -25.36
C PHE A 598 2.25 8.30 -26.37
N ALA A 599 2.40 9.60 -26.65
CA ALA A 599 3.59 10.09 -27.32
C ALA A 599 4.76 10.04 -26.31
N GLN A 600 5.81 9.28 -26.60
CA GLN A 600 7.04 9.34 -25.82
C GLN A 600 7.82 10.56 -26.24
N SER A 601 8.19 11.36 -25.25
CA SER A 601 8.92 12.61 -25.39
C SER A 601 9.83 12.77 -24.18
N GLY A 602 11.07 13.19 -24.37
CA GLY A 602 12.02 13.35 -23.28
C GLY A 602 13.30 12.60 -23.60
N ASN A 603 14.40 12.93 -22.93
CA ASN A 603 15.69 12.31 -23.18
C ASN A 603 15.80 11.01 -22.39
N ASP A 604 15.64 9.87 -23.06
CA ASP A 604 15.57 8.56 -22.45
C ASP A 604 16.93 7.82 -22.45
N THR A 605 17.17 7.02 -21.41
CA THR A 605 18.40 6.24 -21.25
C THR A 605 18.10 4.77 -21.00
N VAL A 606 18.63 3.89 -21.85
CA VAL A 606 18.55 2.42 -21.72
C VAL A 606 19.95 1.83 -21.55
N THR A 607 20.19 1.15 -20.44
CA THR A 607 21.44 0.42 -20.19
C THR A 607 21.18 -1.07 -19.95
N ILE A 608 21.78 -1.93 -20.77
CA ILE A 608 21.76 -3.38 -20.63
C ILE A 608 23.18 -3.89 -20.34
N GLY A 609 23.39 -4.42 -19.13
CA GLY A 609 24.67 -4.93 -18.67
C GLY A 609 25.06 -6.28 -19.26
N GLY A 610 24.07 -7.11 -19.62
CA GLY A 610 24.25 -8.41 -20.23
C GLY A 610 23.92 -8.44 -21.73
N ASN A 611 23.52 -9.62 -22.22
CA ASN A 611 23.09 -9.82 -23.59
C ASN A 611 21.69 -9.25 -23.83
N PHE A 612 21.45 -8.70 -25.02
CA PHE A 612 20.12 -8.36 -25.52
C PHE A 612 19.73 -9.28 -26.68
N ILE A 613 18.69 -10.08 -26.47
CA ILE A 613 18.16 -11.02 -27.46
C ILE A 613 16.71 -10.63 -27.74
N GLY A 614 16.44 -10.08 -28.92
CA GLY A 614 15.13 -9.58 -29.32
C GLY A 614 14.15 -10.68 -29.76
N LYS A 615 13.12 -10.27 -30.50
CA LYS A 615 12.07 -11.16 -31.06
C LYS A 615 12.20 -11.35 -32.58
N GLY A 616 13.32 -10.94 -33.17
CA GLY A 616 13.53 -10.79 -34.60
C GLY A 616 13.33 -9.34 -35.07
N THR A 617 13.68 -9.05 -36.32
CA THR A 617 13.64 -7.69 -36.89
C THR A 617 12.25 -7.23 -37.33
N GLY A 618 11.24 -8.10 -37.25
CA GLY A 618 9.84 -7.75 -37.59
C GLY A 618 9.06 -7.15 -36.43
N SER A 619 9.68 -6.95 -35.28
CA SER A 619 9.08 -6.30 -34.12
C SER A 619 10.14 -5.44 -33.45
N GLU A 620 9.85 -4.15 -33.30
CA GLU A 620 10.60 -3.22 -32.47
C GLU A 620 10.72 -3.81 -31.06
N VAL A 621 11.93 -3.81 -30.51
CA VAL A 621 12.19 -4.23 -29.12
C VAL A 621 12.75 -3.09 -28.27
N ILE A 622 13.29 -2.06 -28.92
CA ILE A 622 13.57 -0.74 -28.33
C ILE A 622 13.01 0.32 -29.28
N ASN A 623 12.21 1.27 -28.78
CA ASN A 623 11.66 2.40 -29.53
C ASN A 623 11.48 3.61 -28.61
N LEU A 624 12.39 4.59 -28.61
CA LEU A 624 12.41 5.64 -27.57
C LEU A 624 11.63 6.91 -27.94
N GLY A 625 11.36 7.15 -29.22
CA GLY A 625 10.45 8.21 -29.64
C GLY A 625 11.18 9.54 -29.83
N ALA A 626 10.68 10.63 -29.24
CA ALA A 626 11.30 11.95 -29.40
C ALA A 626 12.15 12.31 -28.18
N GLY A 627 13.36 12.81 -28.39
CA GLY A 627 14.32 13.11 -27.33
C GLY A 627 15.75 12.90 -27.79
N GLN A 628 16.73 13.39 -27.04
CA GLN A 628 18.12 12.96 -27.24
C GLN A 628 18.35 11.70 -26.41
N ASP A 629 18.20 10.54 -27.06
CA ASP A 629 18.12 9.25 -26.41
C ASP A 629 19.46 8.53 -26.41
N SER A 630 19.62 7.60 -25.46
CA SER A 630 20.83 6.78 -25.36
C SER A 630 20.55 5.31 -25.06
N VAL A 631 21.17 4.43 -25.85
CA VAL A 631 21.15 2.98 -25.65
C VAL A 631 22.57 2.45 -25.50
N THR A 632 22.84 1.75 -24.39
CA THR A 632 24.09 1.01 -24.18
C THR A 632 23.83 -0.46 -23.94
N ILE A 633 24.40 -1.33 -24.78
CA ILE A 633 24.36 -2.79 -24.65
C ILE A 633 25.77 -3.31 -24.42
N SER A 634 26.04 -3.81 -23.23
CA SER A 634 27.37 -4.28 -22.83
C SER A 634 27.68 -5.70 -23.33
N GLY A 635 26.68 -6.56 -23.43
CA GLY A 635 26.80 -7.93 -23.95
C GLY A 635 26.47 -8.05 -25.44
N LYS A 636 26.20 -9.28 -25.87
CA LYS A 636 25.84 -9.61 -27.26
C LYS A 636 24.49 -8.99 -27.64
N LEU A 637 24.39 -8.42 -28.84
CA LEU A 637 23.12 -8.07 -29.49
C LEU A 637 22.73 -9.18 -30.47
N GLN A 638 21.48 -9.63 -30.41
CA GLN A 638 20.97 -10.64 -31.33
C GLN A 638 19.49 -10.45 -31.67
N ASP A 639 19.12 -10.67 -32.94
CA ASP A 639 17.74 -10.78 -33.42
C ASP A 639 16.85 -9.61 -32.97
N SER A 640 17.33 -8.37 -33.16
CA SER A 640 16.74 -7.16 -32.56
C SER A 640 16.46 -6.04 -33.58
N ASN A 641 15.38 -5.29 -33.36
CA ASN A 641 15.08 -4.03 -34.02
C ASN A 641 15.08 -2.89 -32.97
N ILE A 642 16.01 -1.95 -33.12
CA ILE A 642 16.20 -0.78 -32.25
C ILE A 642 15.89 0.47 -33.08
N GLN A 643 14.97 1.30 -32.59
CA GLN A 643 14.62 2.60 -33.13
C GLN A 643 14.82 3.65 -32.04
N MET A 644 15.53 4.73 -32.34
CA MET A 644 15.74 5.80 -31.37
C MET A 644 14.66 6.88 -31.57
N GLY A 645 14.60 7.52 -32.73
CA GLY A 645 13.45 8.31 -33.17
C GLY A 645 13.85 9.73 -33.57
N ASP A 646 13.32 10.76 -32.92
CA ASP A 646 13.66 12.16 -33.23
C ASP A 646 14.57 12.75 -32.14
N GLY A 647 15.73 13.30 -32.51
CA GLY A 647 16.69 13.95 -31.64
C GLY A 647 18.10 13.42 -31.89
N ASN A 648 19.12 14.04 -31.30
CA ASN A 648 20.50 13.59 -31.49
C ASN A 648 20.79 12.39 -30.57
N ASP A 649 20.72 11.20 -31.15
CA ASP A 649 20.69 9.94 -30.43
C ASP A 649 22.05 9.24 -30.37
N SER A 650 22.23 8.39 -29.36
CA SER A 650 23.47 7.65 -29.17
C SER A 650 23.25 6.15 -28.89
N ILE A 651 23.87 5.31 -29.70
CA ILE A 651 23.79 3.84 -29.58
C ILE A 651 25.19 3.29 -29.42
N THR A 652 25.45 2.58 -28.32
CA THR A 652 26.72 1.90 -28.05
C THR A 652 26.52 0.41 -27.81
N ILE A 653 27.12 -0.42 -28.67
CA ILE A 653 27.12 -1.88 -28.53
C ILE A 653 28.55 -2.36 -28.30
N ARG A 654 28.80 -2.94 -27.13
CA ARG A 654 30.14 -3.38 -26.71
C ARG A 654 30.41 -4.86 -26.99
N GLY A 655 29.36 -5.67 -27.05
CA GLY A 655 29.46 -7.08 -27.40
C GLY A 655 29.38 -7.35 -28.90
N ILE A 656 29.45 -8.63 -29.27
CA ILE A 656 29.28 -9.09 -30.65
C ILE A 656 27.84 -8.84 -31.12
N ILE A 657 27.67 -8.47 -32.40
CA ILE A 657 26.37 -8.47 -33.06
C ILE A 657 26.23 -9.75 -33.89
N ASP A 658 25.17 -10.52 -33.62
CA ASP A 658 24.86 -11.80 -34.27
C ASP A 658 23.35 -11.87 -34.64
N GLY A 659 22.94 -12.86 -35.44
CA GLY A 659 21.55 -12.94 -35.93
C GLY A 659 21.18 -11.80 -36.89
N SER A 660 19.89 -11.55 -37.11
CA SER A 660 19.44 -10.42 -37.94
C SER A 660 19.15 -9.19 -37.08
N ASN A 661 19.65 -8.01 -37.46
CA ASN A 661 19.45 -6.81 -36.65
C ASN A 661 19.14 -5.58 -37.50
N ARG A 662 18.30 -4.69 -36.97
CA ARG A 662 18.10 -3.34 -37.49
C ARG A 662 18.36 -2.36 -36.35
N ILE A 663 19.22 -1.39 -36.60
CA ILE A 663 19.55 -0.31 -35.67
C ILE A 663 19.34 0.98 -36.46
N ASP A 664 18.36 1.76 -36.05
CA ASP A 664 17.83 2.93 -36.75
C ASP A 664 17.84 4.10 -35.77
N ALA A 665 18.67 5.11 -36.04
CA ALA A 665 18.79 6.25 -35.14
C ALA A 665 17.65 7.26 -35.39
N GLY A 666 17.34 7.57 -36.64
CA GLY A 666 16.14 8.33 -37.01
C GLY A 666 16.48 9.75 -37.43
N SER A 667 15.83 10.76 -36.86
CA SER A 667 16.07 12.17 -37.22
C SER A 667 16.98 12.81 -36.19
N GLY A 668 18.12 13.37 -36.56
CA GLY A 668 19.07 14.00 -35.65
C GLY A 668 20.51 13.83 -36.14
N ASP A 669 21.46 14.53 -35.52
CA ASP A 669 22.87 14.21 -35.74
C ASP A 669 23.27 13.05 -34.80
N ASP A 670 23.22 11.80 -35.30
CA ASP A 670 23.25 10.61 -34.47
C ASP A 670 24.62 9.92 -34.40
N VAL A 671 24.80 9.10 -33.35
CA VAL A 671 26.04 8.33 -33.13
C VAL A 671 25.76 6.86 -32.89
N ILE A 672 26.19 6.00 -33.82
CA ILE A 672 26.15 4.54 -33.68
C ILE A 672 27.57 3.97 -33.54
N THR A 673 27.89 3.45 -32.37
CA THR A 673 29.21 2.87 -32.04
C THR A 673 29.11 1.38 -31.73
N VAL A 674 29.79 0.56 -32.54
CA VAL A 674 29.96 -0.88 -32.30
C VAL A 674 31.44 -1.17 -32.06
N THR A 675 31.80 -1.45 -30.81
CA THR A 675 33.21 -1.59 -30.41
C THR A 675 33.77 -3.01 -30.61
N ASN A 676 32.96 -3.92 -31.14
CA ASN A 676 33.30 -5.34 -31.33
C ASN A 676 32.89 -5.81 -32.74
N GLN A 677 32.94 -7.12 -32.97
CA GLN A 677 32.66 -7.72 -34.27
C GLN A 677 31.16 -7.80 -34.57
N ILE A 678 30.79 -7.42 -35.80
CA ILE A 678 29.50 -7.68 -36.43
C ILE A 678 29.66 -8.92 -37.30
N THR A 679 29.31 -10.09 -36.74
CA THR A 679 29.45 -11.41 -37.39
C THR A 679 28.17 -11.93 -38.03
N SER A 680 27.07 -11.24 -37.72
CA SER A 680 25.71 -11.45 -38.20
C SER A 680 25.57 -11.47 -39.72
N ARG A 681 24.42 -11.98 -40.15
CA ARG A 681 23.88 -11.76 -41.49
C ARG A 681 22.67 -10.84 -41.38
N ASN A 682 22.49 -9.96 -42.35
CA ASN A 682 21.35 -9.03 -42.37
C ASN A 682 21.31 -8.10 -41.13
N THR A 683 22.40 -7.38 -40.90
CA THR A 683 22.50 -6.28 -39.93
C THR A 683 22.59 -4.95 -40.67
N HIS A 684 21.64 -4.06 -40.39
CA HIS A 684 21.60 -2.70 -40.93
C HIS A 684 21.84 -1.69 -39.81
N LEU A 685 22.81 -0.82 -40.01
CA LEU A 685 23.02 0.40 -39.22
C LEU A 685 22.51 1.57 -40.05
N ILE A 686 21.60 2.36 -39.52
CA ILE A 686 20.90 3.42 -40.26
C ILE A 686 20.96 4.68 -39.41
N GLY A 687 21.43 5.76 -40.02
CA GLY A 687 21.52 7.09 -39.43
C GLY A 687 20.16 7.75 -39.52
N GLY A 688 19.83 8.27 -40.70
CA GLY A 688 18.49 8.74 -41.04
C GLY A 688 18.53 10.17 -41.53
N GLU A 689 17.84 11.10 -40.89
CA GLU A 689 17.93 12.53 -41.25
C GLU A 689 18.94 13.24 -40.36
N GLY A 690 20.06 13.76 -40.89
CA GLY A 690 21.03 14.53 -40.11
C GLY A 690 22.46 14.16 -40.47
N ASN A 691 23.45 14.64 -39.73
CA ASN A 691 24.86 14.30 -39.98
C ASN A 691 25.29 13.18 -39.04
N ASP A 692 25.22 11.95 -39.52
CA ASP A 692 25.35 10.78 -38.67
C ASP A 692 26.77 10.24 -38.61
N THR A 693 27.13 9.65 -37.48
CA THR A 693 28.45 9.07 -37.24
C THR A 693 28.35 7.60 -36.84
N PHE A 694 28.91 6.74 -37.69
CA PHE A 694 29.06 5.31 -37.43
C PHE A 694 30.50 5.00 -37.03
N THR A 695 30.69 4.13 -36.04
CA THR A 695 32.01 3.58 -35.68
C THR A 695 31.95 2.08 -35.60
N VAL A 696 32.74 1.38 -36.43
CA VAL A 696 32.76 -0.09 -36.49
C VAL A 696 34.18 -0.65 -36.45
N GLN A 697 34.33 -1.82 -35.81
CA GLN A 697 35.60 -2.54 -35.78
C GLN A 697 35.72 -3.55 -36.93
N TYR A 698 34.82 -4.54 -36.95
CA TYR A 698 34.74 -5.54 -38.02
C TYR A 698 33.29 -5.73 -38.43
N PHE A 699 33.02 -5.59 -39.73
CA PHE A 699 31.72 -5.80 -40.34
C PHE A 699 31.84 -6.91 -41.39
N ARG A 700 31.21 -8.05 -41.12
CA ARG A 700 31.22 -9.18 -42.05
C ARG A 700 30.59 -8.81 -43.39
N GLY A 701 31.33 -9.00 -44.48
CA GLY A 701 30.79 -8.91 -45.82
C GLY A 701 29.96 -10.14 -46.20
N ASP A 702 28.69 -9.94 -46.53
CA ASP A 702 27.77 -11.02 -46.89
C ASP A 702 26.67 -10.63 -47.90
N ASN A 703 26.67 -9.38 -48.38
CA ASN A 703 25.70 -8.77 -49.29
C ASN A 703 24.29 -8.59 -48.72
N GLN A 704 24.09 -8.79 -47.42
CA GLN A 704 22.83 -8.51 -46.71
C GLN A 704 23.02 -7.43 -45.64
N ASN A 705 24.23 -7.32 -45.11
CA ASN A 705 24.65 -6.27 -44.20
C ASN A 705 24.75 -4.92 -44.92
N ALA A 706 24.38 -3.84 -44.21
CA ALA A 706 24.42 -2.48 -44.75
C ALA A 706 24.73 -1.44 -43.66
N VAL A 707 25.35 -0.35 -44.08
CA VAL A 707 25.38 0.93 -43.38
C VAL A 707 24.73 1.96 -44.30
N ASP A 708 23.72 2.67 -43.79
CA ASP A 708 22.96 3.67 -44.51
C ASP A 708 23.03 4.99 -43.73
N GLY A 709 23.64 6.02 -44.31
CA GLY A 709 23.66 7.34 -43.68
C GLY A 709 22.32 8.06 -43.77
N GLY A 710 21.52 7.81 -44.82
CA GLY A 710 20.29 8.55 -45.06
C GLY A 710 20.54 9.91 -45.71
N THR A 711 20.00 10.99 -45.15
CA THR A 711 20.14 12.35 -45.67
C THR A 711 21.03 13.19 -44.77
N GLY A 712 22.04 13.84 -45.33
CA GLY A 712 22.91 14.73 -44.56
C GLY A 712 24.36 14.56 -44.97
N THR A 713 25.30 14.69 -44.03
CA THR A 713 26.72 14.45 -44.28
C THR A 713 27.22 13.37 -43.34
N ASP A 714 27.21 12.13 -43.82
CA ASP A 714 27.33 10.97 -42.95
C ASP A 714 28.76 10.41 -42.95
N THR A 715 29.21 10.00 -41.77
CA THR A 715 30.59 9.58 -41.52
C THR A 715 30.67 8.15 -41.02
N LEU A 716 31.34 7.28 -41.76
CA LEU A 716 31.72 5.93 -41.34
C LEU A 716 33.19 5.86 -40.89
N ASN A 717 33.40 5.69 -39.58
CA ASN A 717 34.69 5.42 -38.97
C ASN A 717 34.98 3.92 -38.91
N ILE A 718 36.05 3.48 -39.58
CA ILE A 718 36.53 2.10 -39.56
C ILE A 718 37.77 2.03 -38.67
N THR A 719 37.66 1.34 -37.54
CA THR A 719 38.73 1.27 -36.53
C THR A 719 39.47 -0.07 -36.52
N GLY A 720 38.86 -1.13 -37.07
CA GLY A 720 39.45 -2.46 -37.12
C GLY A 720 40.00 -2.85 -38.50
N ASN A 721 40.14 -4.16 -38.71
CA ASN A 721 40.89 -4.71 -39.85
C ASN A 721 40.03 -5.66 -40.70
N ASN A 722 40.45 -5.87 -41.95
CA ASN A 722 39.88 -6.84 -42.89
C ASN A 722 38.39 -6.60 -43.24
N ASN A 723 37.93 -5.35 -43.15
CA ASN A 723 36.59 -4.98 -43.57
C ASN A 723 36.48 -4.94 -45.10
N GLN A 724 35.33 -5.32 -45.63
CA GLN A 724 35.04 -5.32 -47.07
C GLN A 724 33.69 -4.61 -47.31
N PHE A 725 33.75 -3.34 -47.70
CA PHE A 725 32.58 -2.51 -47.99
C PHE A 725 32.45 -2.20 -49.48
N ILE A 726 31.23 -2.04 -49.96
CA ILE A 726 30.95 -1.75 -51.36
C ILE A 726 29.90 -0.64 -51.52
N LEU A 727 30.18 0.29 -52.43
CA LEU A 727 29.16 1.11 -53.08
C LEU A 727 28.79 0.43 -54.40
N GLY A 728 27.62 -0.18 -54.45
CA GLY A 728 27.19 -1.05 -55.55
C GLY A 728 26.65 -2.38 -55.05
N TRP A 729 26.73 -3.44 -55.87
CA TRP A 729 26.19 -4.75 -55.52
C TRP A 729 27.17 -5.88 -55.82
N ARG A 730 27.58 -6.63 -54.78
CA ARG A 730 28.49 -7.78 -54.92
C ARG A 730 28.41 -8.72 -53.73
N SER A 731 28.24 -10.02 -54.03
CA SER A 731 28.26 -11.07 -53.00
C SER A 731 29.53 -11.05 -52.14
N GLY A 732 29.37 -11.13 -50.82
CA GLY A 732 30.47 -11.17 -49.85
C GLY A 732 30.99 -9.81 -49.38
N TRP A 733 30.28 -8.72 -49.66
CA TRP A 733 30.63 -7.36 -49.24
C TRP A 733 29.51 -6.75 -48.40
N THR A 734 29.84 -5.79 -47.53
CA THR A 734 28.86 -4.99 -46.78
C THR A 734 28.46 -3.79 -47.62
N ASN A 735 27.17 -3.54 -47.80
CA ASN A 735 26.69 -2.42 -48.61
C ASN A 735 26.86 -1.10 -47.85
N LEU A 736 27.24 -0.04 -48.58
CA LEU A 736 27.20 1.33 -48.10
C LEU A 736 26.20 2.11 -48.94
N TRP A 737 25.29 2.81 -48.27
CA TRP A 737 24.28 3.69 -48.87
C TRP A 737 24.39 5.06 -48.21
N SER A 738 24.31 6.12 -49.03
CA SER A 738 24.38 7.51 -48.59
C SER A 738 25.43 7.78 -47.51
N ILE A 739 26.70 7.49 -47.80
CA ILE A 739 27.82 7.87 -46.92
C ILE A 739 28.67 8.89 -47.68
N GLU A 740 28.88 10.06 -47.09
CA GLU A 740 29.71 11.13 -47.67
C GLU A 740 31.17 11.05 -47.20
N GLU A 741 31.43 10.52 -46.01
CA GLU A 741 32.77 10.43 -45.44
C GLU A 741 33.07 9.02 -44.90
N ILE A 742 34.16 8.41 -45.37
CA ILE A 742 34.70 7.15 -44.85
C ILE A 742 36.09 7.42 -44.30
N VAL A 743 36.30 7.14 -43.01
CA VAL A 743 37.57 7.40 -42.33
C VAL A 743 38.17 6.10 -41.82
N PHE A 744 39.34 5.75 -42.32
CA PHE A 744 40.17 4.73 -41.68
C PHE A 744 40.86 5.36 -40.46
N LYS A 745 40.61 4.85 -39.26
CA LYS A 745 41.12 5.44 -38.00
C LYS A 745 42.11 4.53 -37.27
N GLY A 746 43.10 5.16 -36.63
CA GLY A 746 44.00 4.50 -35.69
C GLY A 746 44.85 3.41 -36.36
N THR A 747 44.72 2.16 -35.93
CA THR A 747 45.52 1.04 -36.47
C THR A 747 44.84 0.28 -37.61
N SER A 748 43.67 0.73 -38.08
CA SER A 748 42.85 0.03 -39.08
C SER A 748 43.61 -0.28 -40.37
N GLY A 749 43.66 -1.54 -40.78
CA GLY A 749 44.41 -2.02 -41.95
C GLY A 749 43.76 -3.20 -42.66
N ASN A 750 44.21 -3.45 -43.90
CA ASN A 750 43.67 -4.45 -44.81
C ASN A 750 42.16 -4.28 -45.09
N ASN A 751 41.62 -3.09 -44.88
CA ASN A 751 40.24 -2.80 -45.24
C ASN A 751 40.16 -2.47 -46.74
N THR A 752 39.05 -2.83 -47.37
CA THR A 752 38.78 -2.51 -48.78
C THR A 752 37.43 -1.83 -48.93
N ILE A 753 37.42 -0.65 -49.55
CA ILE A 753 36.20 -0.01 -50.07
C ILE A 753 36.18 -0.22 -51.58
N ARG A 754 35.13 -0.87 -52.10
CA ARG A 754 34.95 -1.10 -53.53
C ARG A 754 33.89 -0.17 -54.10
N ILE A 755 34.19 0.44 -55.25
CA ILE A 755 33.31 1.38 -55.95
C ILE A 755 32.89 0.74 -57.27
N ASP A 756 31.66 0.22 -57.33
CA ASP A 756 31.09 -0.47 -58.50
C ASP A 756 29.94 0.33 -59.16
N THR A 757 29.56 1.47 -58.59
CA THR A 757 28.48 2.35 -59.08
C THR A 757 28.97 3.77 -59.35
N ASN A 758 28.26 4.49 -60.22
CA ASN A 758 28.48 5.91 -60.52
C ASN A 758 27.59 6.84 -59.66
N SER A 759 26.65 6.27 -58.89
CA SER A 759 25.83 6.97 -57.89
C SER A 759 26.45 6.71 -56.51
N LEU A 760 27.26 7.65 -56.03
CA LEU A 760 28.06 7.44 -54.80
C LEU A 760 27.30 7.84 -53.53
N THR A 761 26.35 8.75 -53.64
CA THR A 761 25.50 9.26 -52.56
C THR A 761 24.11 9.42 -53.16
N ASP A 762 23.04 8.92 -52.52
CA ASP A 762 21.70 9.00 -53.11
C ASP A 762 21.13 10.46 -53.08
N ASP A 763 21.82 11.36 -52.37
CA ASP A 763 21.43 12.73 -52.05
C ASP A 763 21.98 13.83 -53.01
N ASN A 764 21.68 13.74 -54.32
CA ASN A 764 21.92 14.84 -55.30
C ASN A 764 23.39 15.24 -55.59
N ASN A 765 24.24 14.33 -56.06
CA ASN A 765 25.61 14.63 -56.56
C ASN A 765 26.60 15.12 -55.49
N LYS A 766 26.43 14.74 -54.22
CA LYS A 766 27.44 14.99 -53.18
C LYS A 766 28.73 14.20 -53.48
N SER A 767 29.80 14.64 -52.82
CA SER A 767 31.13 14.04 -52.98
C SER A 767 31.39 13.02 -51.89
N LEU A 768 31.99 11.89 -52.24
CA LEU A 768 32.46 10.89 -51.28
C LEU A 768 33.94 11.14 -50.96
N TYR A 769 34.25 11.31 -49.69
CA TYR A 769 35.61 11.44 -49.17
C TYR A 769 36.04 10.15 -48.47
N ILE A 770 37.15 9.57 -48.91
CA ILE A 770 37.80 8.44 -48.23
C ILE A 770 39.12 8.94 -47.66
N LYS A 771 39.14 9.10 -46.34
CA LYS A 771 40.24 9.70 -45.58
C LYS A 771 41.09 8.63 -44.89
N ASN A 772 42.39 8.93 -44.75
CA ASN A 772 43.35 8.05 -44.10
C ASN A 772 43.91 8.67 -42.83
N GLN A 773 43.21 8.43 -41.72
CA GLN A 773 43.69 8.73 -40.37
C GLN A 773 44.23 7.47 -39.67
N SER A 774 44.73 6.53 -40.47
CA SER A 774 45.24 5.24 -39.99
C SER A 774 46.72 5.06 -40.27
N THR A 775 47.39 4.23 -39.48
CA THR A 775 48.82 3.91 -39.64
C THR A 775 49.08 2.69 -40.51
N SER A 776 48.04 1.97 -40.94
CA SER A 776 48.15 0.70 -41.68
C SER A 776 47.67 0.87 -43.12
N SER A 777 48.02 -0.09 -44.00
CA SER A 777 47.62 -0.03 -45.42
C SER A 777 46.15 -0.40 -45.59
N ASN A 778 45.39 0.46 -46.29
CA ASN A 778 44.02 0.20 -46.72
C ASN A 778 43.90 0.33 -48.26
N THR A 779 42.86 -0.25 -48.84
CA THR A 779 42.67 -0.29 -50.29
C THR A 779 41.33 0.34 -50.68
N VAL A 780 41.33 1.12 -51.76
CA VAL A 780 40.11 1.51 -52.48
C VAL A 780 40.18 0.94 -53.88
N ASP A 781 39.14 0.19 -54.26
CA ASP A 781 39.04 -0.51 -55.54
C ASP A 781 38.02 0.21 -56.45
N VAL A 782 38.51 0.96 -57.43
CA VAL A 782 37.69 1.83 -58.29
C VAL A 782 37.37 1.14 -59.61
N ASN A 783 36.27 0.38 -59.64
CA ASN A 783 35.85 -0.40 -60.80
C ASN A 783 34.70 0.25 -61.58
N ALA A 784 34.06 1.27 -61.01
CA ALA A 784 33.09 2.14 -61.67
C ALA A 784 33.75 3.03 -62.76
N GLY A 785 33.01 3.30 -63.84
CA GLY A 785 33.50 4.11 -64.96
C GLY A 785 33.51 5.61 -64.63
N TYR A 786 34.67 6.26 -64.75
CA TYR A 786 34.85 7.68 -64.47
C TYR A 786 35.21 8.50 -65.73
N SER A 787 34.81 9.77 -65.73
CA SER A 787 35.01 10.72 -66.84
C SER A 787 36.40 11.38 -66.80
N SER A 788 36.93 11.60 -65.59
CA SER A 788 38.27 12.18 -65.40
C SER A 788 38.88 11.81 -64.07
N LYS A 789 40.22 11.84 -64.03
CA LYS A 789 41.05 11.63 -62.84
C LYS A 789 42.00 12.81 -62.68
N SER A 790 42.09 13.37 -61.48
CA SER A 790 42.95 14.52 -61.16
C SER A 790 43.56 14.41 -59.76
N LYS A 791 44.34 15.42 -59.37
CA LYS A 791 44.88 15.61 -58.03
C LYS A 791 44.41 16.94 -57.48
N GLN A 792 43.99 16.98 -56.22
CA GLN A 792 43.62 18.21 -55.53
C GLN A 792 44.20 18.21 -54.12
N THR A 793 44.51 19.39 -53.60
CA THR A 793 44.90 19.60 -52.20
C THR A 793 43.81 20.43 -51.56
N LEU A 794 43.21 19.91 -50.49
CA LEU A 794 42.21 20.59 -49.69
C LEU A 794 42.82 20.95 -48.33
N HIS A 795 42.30 21.99 -47.69
CA HIS A 795 42.70 22.41 -46.34
C HIS A 795 41.55 22.09 -45.40
N GLU A 796 41.81 21.30 -44.36
CA GLU A 796 40.80 20.79 -43.43
C GLU A 796 41.32 20.87 -41.99
N ASP A 797 40.49 21.35 -41.05
CA ASP A 797 40.70 21.21 -39.61
C ASP A 797 40.05 19.91 -39.13
N ARG A 798 40.87 18.87 -38.94
CA ARG A 798 40.39 17.51 -38.59
C ARG A 798 40.47 17.19 -37.11
N ASP A 799 41.23 17.94 -36.33
CA ASP A 799 41.39 17.74 -34.89
C ASP A 799 40.62 18.78 -34.06
N GLY A 800 39.96 19.74 -34.74
CA GLY A 800 39.11 20.76 -34.13
C GLY A 800 39.91 21.83 -33.38
N ASN A 801 41.21 21.95 -33.68
CA ASN A 801 42.09 22.89 -33.00
C ASN A 801 42.03 24.32 -33.60
N GLY A 802 41.28 24.51 -34.69
CA GLY A 802 41.13 25.77 -35.42
C GLY A 802 42.24 26.05 -36.44
N GLN A 803 43.09 25.08 -36.78
CA GLN A 803 44.14 25.17 -37.81
C GLN A 803 43.83 24.19 -38.95
N ASP A 804 43.70 24.73 -40.17
CA ASP A 804 43.56 23.87 -41.34
C ASP A 804 44.92 23.27 -41.75
N GLU A 805 44.94 21.96 -41.97
CA GLU A 805 46.09 21.25 -42.55
C GLU A 805 45.83 20.86 -44.00
N ALA A 806 46.89 20.81 -44.81
CA ALA A 806 46.80 20.48 -46.24
C ALA A 806 46.81 18.97 -46.48
N TYR A 807 45.72 18.43 -47.04
CA TYR A 807 45.57 17.02 -47.40
C TYR A 807 45.45 16.86 -48.91
N SER A 808 46.21 15.91 -49.47
CA SER A 808 46.24 15.65 -50.92
C SER A 808 45.35 14.46 -51.28
N TYR A 809 44.53 14.64 -52.31
CA TYR A 809 43.55 13.67 -52.77
C TYR A 809 43.74 13.32 -54.24
N THR A 810 43.57 12.04 -54.56
CA THR A 810 43.30 11.57 -55.91
C THR A 810 41.79 11.66 -56.16
N VAL A 811 41.40 12.44 -57.16
CA VAL A 811 39.99 12.82 -57.39
C VAL A 811 39.47 12.20 -58.67
N TYR A 812 38.34 11.48 -58.58
CA TYR A 812 37.63 10.88 -59.71
C TYR A 812 36.28 11.56 -59.89
N LYS A 813 35.98 11.99 -61.12
CA LYS A 813 34.65 12.51 -61.49
C LYS A 813 33.90 11.49 -62.29
N PHE A 814 32.66 11.19 -61.92
CA PHE A 814 31.81 10.23 -62.61
C PHE A 814 30.85 10.95 -63.57
N ASP A 815 30.40 10.25 -64.61
CA ASP A 815 29.50 10.82 -65.63
C ASP A 815 28.15 11.29 -65.06
N GLY A 816 27.79 10.84 -63.85
CA GLY A 816 26.61 11.25 -63.10
C GLY A 816 26.77 12.54 -62.28
N GLY A 817 27.94 13.18 -62.26
CA GLY A 817 28.18 14.43 -61.50
C GLY A 817 28.75 14.25 -60.10
N CYS A 818 28.78 13.02 -59.57
CA CYS A 818 29.42 12.69 -58.29
C CYS A 818 30.96 12.78 -58.39
N THR A 819 31.61 13.14 -57.28
CA THR A 819 33.08 13.20 -57.18
C THR A 819 33.58 12.35 -56.01
N LEU A 820 34.56 11.48 -56.26
CA LEU A 820 35.23 10.66 -55.25
C LEU A 820 36.61 11.24 -54.95
N TYR A 821 36.88 11.52 -53.68
CA TYR A 821 38.16 11.98 -53.15
C TYR A 821 38.80 10.85 -52.35
N ILE A 822 39.96 10.36 -52.80
CA ILE A 822 40.72 9.34 -52.06
C ILE A 822 42.02 9.98 -51.57
N GLU A 823 42.21 10.05 -50.26
CA GLU A 823 43.39 10.65 -49.64
C GLU A 823 44.66 9.87 -49.99
N ASP A 824 45.76 10.60 -50.18
CA ASP A 824 47.06 10.01 -50.45
C ASP A 824 47.52 9.13 -49.27
N GLY A 825 48.17 8.00 -49.59
CA GLY A 825 48.52 6.97 -48.61
C GLY A 825 47.56 5.76 -48.63
N ILE A 826 46.39 5.89 -49.25
CA ILE A 826 45.49 4.75 -49.54
C ILE A 826 45.91 4.08 -50.85
N LYS A 827 45.98 2.74 -50.86
CA LYS A 827 46.28 1.97 -52.07
C LYS A 827 45.07 1.98 -53.00
N ILE A 828 45.24 2.36 -54.26
CA ILE A 828 44.16 2.36 -55.26
C ILE A 828 44.34 1.17 -56.22
N THR A 829 43.27 0.40 -56.44
CA THR A 829 43.17 -0.66 -57.47
C THR A 829 42.00 -0.39 -58.44
N TYR A 830 41.92 -1.18 -59.52
CA TYR A 830 40.95 -1.03 -60.60
C TYR A 830 40.39 -2.40 -61.02
#